data_AF-A0A517TSX3-F1
#
_entry.id   AF-A0A517TSX3-F1
#
_cell.length_a   1.000
_cell.length_b   1.000
_cell.length_c   1.000
_cell.angle_alpha   90.00
_cell.angle_beta   90.00
_cell.angle_gamma   90.00
#
_symmetry.space_group_name_H-M   'P 1'
#
loop_
_entity.id
_entity.type
_entity.pdbx_description
1 polymer ?
#
loop_
_entity_poly.entity_id
_entity_poly.type
_entity_poly.pdbx_seq_one_letter_code
_entity_poly.pdbx_strand_id
1 'polypeptide(L)'
;MRRHFPSRLAESFFLHRIVAVLLLLAFLLGGVSGARADAWTGFFSTDWFTQGNWRVLDGPPTSADNAFFPSSDNIAGLPRPDVSLSASTTVSNFVVSSPLNAQYTFTGANGAVLTATGQMEFKNEDRQALNVHSVSTLRLNTPAVLVTDNAVLALNNATITTNSIGTTADGRIDINSGSSVQTLSYVFDQSTGELRVNSGGELRVAGDTKLVRGLTRVNSGGQLNAESGVDLEYNGAARLEFADSHTVDNFVHLKATGGGDITAGEYIDVGNGAIGSLTVTGAGSTLTAQSNVSDWGASSTGNATVTVSNSGVATASALRAGTGDATFVGNVTSGGTLRTTSTFRMGGGSTNRTVSLTVDGGTLETAGLATFDNKASLSLINGTVNFNGGATFNAGSLPVWGGGNMNLGANSTLLVDGTDFVKSTTAGFIFSDNTTTRIRNGGNFQTPSYFDLGTATLDMNSGFLTAATTGGIASDWGRSSGTSTTATLTNNARATYNSGLRMSELGGTTNATISSGARLVANGLLTTGGGATSNVTLIVNGGRVESDGTVTLARGTTATLSNAGRLQGRSVVLDGSSGASRLTVSGVGSTLAVDQSVAVNGPLSVLTVTSGGLVNAVTTGAGSFTVNGAVNLVDGDVQTPVGVAITSSSTGAISATSGSELRADVVSDGYLELYGSTVTRGLTLRSGSETFADAAQVGSLTQEADATLYVRLFGDTTFDDLTVTGAGAASLAGTVSVSLEGGYTPEVGASFAFLNTNSFVASLPTFDFSLATLPAGLSWGVTSGPTGLGLAVVPASTPGDFDLDGDVDGADFLKWQRGESTTPFSAGDLEDWQANYGPGMLTATSVAVPEPSSLVLLILATVGGCVRRRT
;
A
#
# COMPACT_ATOMS: atom_id res chain seq x y z
N MET A 1 -32.83 -10.87 29.82
CA MET A 1 -33.20 -9.61 30.49
C MET A 1 -34.37 -9.00 29.74
N ARG A 2 -35.52 -8.86 30.39
CA ARG A 2 -36.74 -8.26 29.84
C ARG A 2 -36.53 -6.75 29.63
N ARG A 3 -36.83 -6.23 28.44
CA ARG A 3 -37.06 -4.78 28.22
C ARG A 3 -38.45 -4.59 27.65
N HIS A 4 -39.23 -3.78 28.36
CA HIS A 4 -40.52 -3.24 27.95
C HIS A 4 -40.37 -2.39 26.68
N PHE A 5 -41.16 -2.70 25.67
CA PHE A 5 -41.54 -1.76 24.61
C PHE A 5 -42.82 -1.04 25.04
N PRO A 6 -42.92 0.30 24.97
CA PRO A 6 -44.21 0.96 25.00
C PRO A 6 -44.81 0.93 23.59
N SER A 7 -46.00 0.34 23.52
CA SER A 7 -46.90 0.33 22.37
C SER A 7 -47.36 1.74 21.99
N ARG A 8 -46.66 2.41 21.07
CA ARG A 8 -47.13 3.66 20.43
C ARG A 8 -47.34 3.56 18.91
N LEU A 9 -46.93 2.46 18.29
CA LEU A 9 -47.04 2.28 16.83
C LEU A 9 -48.46 1.90 16.36
N ALA A 10 -49.28 1.31 17.22
CA ALA A 10 -50.64 0.89 16.84
C ALA A 10 -51.70 2.00 17.02
N GLU A 11 -51.50 2.95 17.94
CA GLU A 11 -52.43 4.08 18.14
C GLU A 11 -52.25 5.18 17.08
N SER A 12 -51.04 5.38 16.57
CA SER A 12 -50.75 6.37 15.52
C SER A 12 -51.47 6.07 14.20
N PHE A 13 -51.49 4.82 13.73
CA PHE A 13 -52.12 4.46 12.46
C PHE A 13 -53.65 4.65 12.45
N PHE A 14 -54.31 4.53 13.62
CA PHE A 14 -55.75 4.71 13.75
C PHE A 14 -56.15 6.17 14.02
N LEU A 15 -55.35 6.96 14.76
CA LEU A 15 -55.64 8.39 14.98
C LEU A 15 -55.37 9.28 13.75
N HIS A 16 -54.43 8.93 12.87
CA HIS A 16 -54.03 9.80 11.74
C HIS A 16 -55.03 9.82 10.58
N ARG A 17 -55.69 8.69 10.28
CA ARG A 17 -56.83 8.71 9.36
C ARG A 17 -57.99 9.46 9.97
N ILE A 18 -58.16 9.40 11.29
CA ILE A 18 -59.22 10.10 12.01
C ILE A 18 -59.02 11.62 11.91
N VAL A 19 -57.82 12.22 11.98
CA VAL A 19 -57.64 13.69 11.86
C VAL A 19 -57.82 14.22 10.43
N ALA A 20 -57.25 13.57 9.41
CA ALA A 20 -57.45 13.98 8.01
C ALA A 20 -58.90 13.71 7.54
N VAL A 21 -59.52 12.62 8.02
CA VAL A 21 -60.95 12.35 7.80
C VAL A 21 -61.82 13.23 8.68
N LEU A 22 -61.40 13.71 9.86
CA LEU A 22 -62.14 14.68 10.69
C LEU A 22 -62.11 16.08 10.08
N LEU A 23 -61.05 16.47 9.36
CA LEU A 23 -61.06 17.70 8.55
C LEU A 23 -62.03 17.58 7.36
N LEU A 24 -62.10 16.38 6.74
CA LEU A 24 -63.09 16.09 5.69
C LEU A 24 -64.51 15.88 6.24
N LEU A 25 -64.69 15.41 7.48
CA LEU A 25 -65.98 15.22 8.17
C LEU A 25 -66.48 16.50 8.83
N ALA A 26 -65.60 17.40 9.27
CA ALA A 26 -65.95 18.76 9.68
C ALA A 26 -66.55 19.55 8.50
N PHE A 27 -66.13 19.22 7.28
CA PHE A 27 -66.75 19.67 6.02
C PHE A 27 -68.20 19.17 5.81
N LEU A 28 -68.63 18.11 6.50
CA LEU A 28 -69.91 17.41 6.24
C LEU A 28 -70.90 17.39 7.41
N LEU A 29 -70.48 17.63 8.66
CA LEU A 29 -71.35 17.48 9.85
C LEU A 29 -71.40 18.71 10.78
N GLY A 30 -70.95 19.88 10.33
CA GLY A 30 -71.19 21.17 10.99
C GLY A 30 -72.65 21.63 10.89
N GLY A 31 -73.58 20.87 11.48
CA GLY A 31 -74.93 21.31 11.76
C GLY A 31 -74.92 22.33 12.90
N VAL A 32 -74.62 23.59 12.58
CA VAL A 32 -74.76 24.74 13.47
C VAL A 32 -75.66 25.73 12.74
N SER A 33 -76.60 26.36 13.46
CA SER A 33 -77.48 27.42 12.93
C SER A 33 -76.70 28.31 11.97
N GLY A 34 -77.08 28.33 10.68
CA GLY A 34 -76.27 28.93 9.63
C GLY A 34 -75.85 30.35 9.99
N ALA A 35 -74.56 30.54 10.24
CA ALA A 35 -73.98 31.87 10.40
C ALA A 35 -74.42 32.70 9.18
N ARG A 36 -75.01 33.87 9.45
CA ARG A 36 -75.53 34.71 8.37
C ARG A 36 -74.33 35.23 7.58
N ALA A 37 -74.33 35.05 6.27
CA ALA A 37 -73.28 35.59 5.42
C ALA A 37 -73.62 37.03 5.07
N ASP A 38 -72.76 37.97 5.47
CA ASP A 38 -72.82 39.34 4.99
C ASP A 38 -71.75 39.57 3.92
N ALA A 39 -72.12 40.30 2.86
CA ALA A 39 -71.28 40.55 1.71
C ALA A 39 -70.72 41.98 1.77
N TRP A 40 -69.39 42.09 1.72
CA TRP A 40 -68.71 43.37 1.60
C TRP A 40 -68.90 43.95 0.20
N THR A 41 -69.18 45.23 0.16
CA THR A 41 -69.38 46.01 -1.07
C THR A 41 -68.44 47.21 -1.17
N GLY A 42 -67.98 47.75 -0.03
CA GLY A 42 -67.04 48.88 0.02
C GLY A 42 -67.54 50.17 -0.65
N PHE A 43 -68.87 50.35 -0.81
CA PHE A 43 -69.43 51.46 -1.57
C PHE A 43 -69.06 52.84 -1.02
N PHE A 44 -69.10 53.02 0.31
CA PHE A 44 -69.00 54.34 0.95
C PHE A 44 -67.57 54.69 1.37
N SER A 45 -66.80 53.70 1.84
CA SER A 45 -65.42 53.90 2.31
C SER A 45 -64.63 52.58 2.23
N THR A 46 -63.32 52.64 2.47
CA THR A 46 -62.49 51.44 2.68
C THR A 46 -62.61 50.88 4.10
N ASP A 47 -63.20 51.63 5.06
CA ASP A 47 -63.23 51.25 6.48
C ASP A 47 -64.31 50.18 6.76
N TRP A 48 -63.87 49.05 7.32
CA TRP A 48 -64.67 47.85 7.62
C TRP A 48 -65.94 48.16 8.40
N PHE A 49 -65.87 49.15 9.30
CA PHE A 49 -66.93 49.47 10.25
C PHE A 49 -67.94 50.51 9.73
N THR A 50 -67.73 51.06 8.53
CA THR A 50 -68.66 52.02 7.94
C THR A 50 -69.98 51.33 7.57
N GLN A 51 -71.08 51.80 8.16
CA GLN A 51 -72.42 51.31 7.85
C GLN A 51 -72.75 51.50 6.36
N GLY A 52 -73.35 50.49 5.73
CA GLY A 52 -73.67 50.49 4.30
C GLY A 52 -72.56 49.94 3.38
N ASN A 53 -71.34 49.69 3.89
CA ASN A 53 -70.35 48.90 3.15
C ASN A 53 -70.70 47.40 3.12
N TRP A 54 -71.67 46.97 3.93
CA TRP A 54 -72.18 45.60 4.05
C TRP A 54 -73.65 45.54 3.61
N ARG A 55 -74.07 44.46 2.93
CA ARG A 55 -75.36 44.40 2.21
C ARG A 55 -76.47 43.67 2.95
N VAL A 56 -76.16 42.66 3.76
CA VAL A 56 -77.14 41.72 4.32
C VAL A 56 -77.53 42.09 5.74
N LEU A 57 -76.62 42.61 6.58
CA LEU A 57 -76.86 42.82 8.02
C LEU A 57 -76.86 44.30 8.48
N ASP A 58 -76.97 45.27 7.58
CA ASP A 58 -77.01 46.73 7.89
C ASP A 58 -75.88 47.20 8.84
N GLY A 59 -74.70 46.57 8.75
CA GLY A 59 -73.52 46.87 9.57
C GLY A 59 -72.41 45.83 9.38
N PRO A 60 -71.23 46.02 9.99
CA PRO A 60 -70.15 45.02 9.93
C PRO A 60 -70.58 43.69 10.58
N PRO A 61 -70.16 42.54 10.02
CA PRO A 61 -70.47 41.22 10.56
C PRO A 61 -69.87 41.04 11.96
N THR A 62 -70.58 40.27 12.80
CA THR A 62 -70.18 39.95 14.18
C THR A 62 -69.66 38.52 14.29
N SER A 63 -69.31 38.06 15.50
CA SER A 63 -68.80 36.71 15.74
C SER A 63 -69.80 35.60 15.38
N ALA A 64 -71.07 35.92 15.18
CA ALA A 64 -72.11 34.98 14.73
C ALA A 64 -72.25 34.93 13.19
N ASP A 65 -71.55 35.80 12.46
CA ASP A 65 -71.78 36.05 11.04
C ASP A 65 -70.53 35.72 10.21
N ASN A 66 -70.72 35.31 8.96
CA ASN A 66 -69.63 35.14 8.02
C ASN A 66 -69.40 36.46 7.27
N ALA A 67 -68.14 36.86 7.15
CA ALA A 67 -67.71 37.96 6.31
C ALA A 67 -67.33 37.42 4.92
N PHE A 68 -68.08 37.79 3.88
CA PHE A 68 -67.83 37.38 2.51
C PHE A 68 -67.43 38.57 1.63
N PHE A 69 -66.29 38.47 0.96
CA PHE A 69 -65.80 39.42 -0.04
C PHE A 69 -66.00 38.77 -1.42
N PRO A 70 -67.08 39.11 -2.15
CA PRO A 70 -67.46 38.39 -3.35
C PRO A 70 -66.58 38.72 -4.55
N SER A 71 -66.56 37.80 -5.51
CA SER A 71 -66.16 38.07 -6.89
C SER A 71 -67.16 39.03 -7.55
N SER A 72 -66.67 39.87 -8.47
CA SER A 72 -67.42 40.99 -9.08
C SER A 72 -68.68 40.58 -9.85
N ASP A 73 -68.87 39.30 -10.13
CA ASP A 73 -69.98 38.80 -10.94
C ASP A 73 -71.35 38.87 -10.22
N ASN A 74 -71.36 39.11 -8.91
CA ASN A 74 -72.57 39.09 -8.09
C ASN A 74 -73.06 40.47 -7.60
N ILE A 75 -72.37 41.58 -7.89
CA ILE A 75 -72.72 42.92 -7.39
C ILE A 75 -72.59 43.99 -8.48
N ALA A 76 -73.66 44.77 -8.69
CA ALA A 76 -73.65 45.92 -9.58
C ALA A 76 -72.81 47.06 -8.96
N GLY A 77 -71.58 47.21 -9.44
CA GLY A 77 -70.58 48.16 -8.95
C GLY A 77 -69.30 47.45 -8.52
N LEU A 78 -68.14 47.89 -9.00
CA LEU A 78 -66.86 47.30 -8.63
C LEU A 78 -66.61 47.57 -7.13
N PRO A 79 -66.46 46.54 -6.28
CA PRO A 79 -66.14 46.74 -4.87
C PRO A 79 -64.79 47.47 -4.74
N ARG A 80 -64.66 48.36 -3.75
CA ARG A 80 -63.34 48.92 -3.42
C ARG A 80 -62.45 47.76 -2.94
N PRO A 81 -61.31 47.48 -3.60
CA PRO A 81 -60.42 46.39 -3.22
C PRO A 81 -59.70 46.64 -1.90
N ASP A 82 -59.56 47.90 -1.50
CA ASP A 82 -58.87 48.28 -0.28
C ASP A 82 -59.84 48.24 0.91
N VAL A 83 -59.45 47.48 1.93
CA VAL A 83 -60.23 47.25 3.15
C VAL A 83 -59.38 47.63 4.35
N SER A 84 -59.88 48.52 5.19
CA SER A 84 -59.20 49.05 6.37
C SER A 84 -59.96 48.64 7.64
N LEU A 85 -59.29 47.98 8.58
CA LEU A 85 -59.84 47.67 9.89
C LEU A 85 -59.36 48.72 10.90
N SER A 86 -60.24 49.66 11.24
CA SER A 86 -59.95 50.71 12.24
C SER A 86 -59.92 50.20 13.68
N ALA A 87 -60.49 49.02 13.96
CA ALA A 87 -60.46 48.32 15.25
C ALA A 87 -60.42 46.79 15.07
N SER A 88 -60.11 46.05 16.14
CA SER A 88 -60.19 44.58 16.14
C SER A 88 -61.63 44.10 15.99
N THR A 89 -61.82 42.97 15.31
CA THR A 89 -63.16 42.37 15.11
C THR A 89 -63.09 40.85 15.10
N THR A 90 -64.23 40.22 15.37
CA THR A 90 -64.39 38.77 15.38
C THR A 90 -65.56 38.39 14.47
N VAL A 91 -65.35 37.40 13.60
CA VAL A 91 -66.35 36.83 12.70
C VAL A 91 -66.37 35.30 12.80
N SER A 92 -67.44 34.68 12.32
CA SER A 92 -67.52 33.21 12.23
C SER A 92 -66.54 32.68 11.18
N ASN A 93 -66.71 33.05 9.91
CA ASN A 93 -65.78 32.74 8.82
C ASN A 93 -65.45 34.00 8.04
N PHE A 94 -64.27 34.03 7.44
CA PHE A 94 -63.81 35.11 6.57
C PHE A 94 -63.44 34.53 5.22
N VAL A 95 -64.17 34.90 4.16
CA VAL A 95 -64.00 34.32 2.83
C VAL A 95 -63.80 35.45 1.83
N VAL A 96 -62.72 35.37 1.06
CA VAL A 96 -62.33 36.36 0.06
C VAL A 96 -62.25 35.70 -1.31
N SER A 97 -63.08 36.14 -2.24
CA SER A 97 -63.03 35.74 -3.65
C SER A 97 -62.54 36.91 -4.50
N SER A 98 -61.48 36.70 -5.28
CA SER A 98 -60.90 37.75 -6.13
C SER A 98 -61.94 38.36 -7.10
N PRO A 99 -62.06 39.69 -7.17
CA PRO A 99 -62.82 40.35 -8.22
C PRO A 99 -62.09 40.27 -9.59
N LEU A 100 -62.83 40.35 -10.69
CA LEU A 100 -62.25 40.29 -12.03
C LEU A 100 -61.25 41.43 -12.23
N ASN A 101 -59.99 41.11 -12.57
CA ASN A 101 -58.90 42.07 -12.76
C ASN A 101 -58.54 42.95 -11.54
N ALA A 102 -58.94 42.56 -10.32
CA ALA A 102 -58.61 43.28 -9.08
C ALA A 102 -58.41 42.32 -7.90
N GLN A 103 -57.82 42.79 -6.80
CA GLN A 103 -57.48 41.98 -5.63
C GLN A 103 -57.77 42.73 -4.35
N TYR A 104 -58.07 42.02 -3.27
CA TYR A 104 -58.28 42.67 -2.00
C TYR A 104 -56.96 42.98 -1.28
N THR A 105 -56.85 44.21 -0.79
CA THR A 105 -55.78 44.65 0.11
C THR A 105 -56.37 44.96 1.47
N PHE A 106 -56.04 44.15 2.47
CA PHE A 106 -56.48 44.32 3.85
C PHE A 106 -55.41 45.06 4.64
N THR A 107 -55.79 46.15 5.28
CA THR A 107 -54.95 46.97 6.16
C THR A 107 -55.57 47.08 7.54
N GLY A 108 -54.75 47.15 8.57
CA GLY A 108 -55.20 47.34 9.95
C GLY A 108 -54.62 48.61 10.57
N ALA A 109 -55.40 49.28 11.43
CA ALA A 109 -54.83 50.20 12.41
C ALA A 109 -53.79 49.45 13.26
N ASN A 110 -52.73 50.13 13.71
CA ASN A 110 -51.60 49.48 14.36
C ASN A 110 -52.05 48.63 15.57
N GLY A 111 -51.96 47.30 15.44
CA GLY A 111 -52.38 46.33 16.46
C GLY A 111 -53.78 45.75 16.31
N ALA A 112 -54.55 46.13 15.28
CA ALA A 112 -55.85 45.52 14.97
C ALA A 112 -55.70 44.01 14.72
N VAL A 113 -56.65 43.24 15.25
CA VAL A 113 -56.72 41.78 15.10
C VAL A 113 -58.04 41.42 14.44
N LEU A 114 -57.98 40.72 13.31
CA LEU A 114 -59.13 40.05 12.70
C LEU A 114 -59.14 38.60 13.18
N THR A 115 -60.17 38.22 13.94
CA THR A 115 -60.35 36.85 14.43
C THR A 115 -61.47 36.17 13.64
N ALA A 116 -61.20 35.02 13.03
CA ALA A 116 -62.22 34.13 12.49
C ALA A 116 -62.31 32.89 13.40
N THR A 117 -63.49 32.61 13.97
CA THR A 117 -63.64 31.45 14.89
C THR A 117 -63.70 30.12 14.16
N GLY A 118 -64.01 30.12 12.86
CA GLY A 118 -64.04 28.96 11.97
C GLY A 118 -62.79 28.88 11.10
N GLN A 119 -62.80 29.56 9.95
CA GLN A 119 -61.66 29.60 9.02
C GLN A 119 -61.57 30.92 8.25
N MET A 120 -60.38 31.17 7.68
CA MET A 120 -60.13 32.19 6.68
C MET A 120 -59.82 31.53 5.33
N GLU A 121 -60.48 31.94 4.27
CA GLU A 121 -60.33 31.36 2.93
C GLU A 121 -60.10 32.46 1.89
N PHE A 122 -59.03 32.34 1.11
CA PHE A 122 -58.66 33.26 0.04
C PHE A 122 -58.69 32.54 -1.30
N LYS A 123 -59.59 32.95 -2.20
CA LYS A 123 -59.89 32.29 -3.46
C LYS A 123 -59.56 33.17 -4.65
N ASN A 124 -59.32 32.49 -5.76
CA ASN A 124 -59.17 33.12 -7.06
C ASN A 124 -60.04 32.38 -8.10
N GLU A 125 -61.35 32.66 -8.07
CA GLU A 125 -62.35 31.97 -8.90
C GLU A 125 -62.08 32.13 -10.42
N ASP A 126 -61.41 33.20 -10.85
CA ASP A 126 -61.06 33.44 -12.26
C ASP A 126 -59.75 32.75 -12.72
N ARG A 127 -58.99 32.18 -11.76
CA ARG A 127 -57.71 31.48 -11.94
C ARG A 127 -56.61 32.28 -12.65
N GLN A 128 -56.72 33.61 -12.73
CA GLN A 128 -55.68 34.46 -13.31
C GLN A 128 -54.44 34.50 -12.41
N ALA A 129 -53.27 34.24 -12.98
CA ALA A 129 -52.01 34.08 -12.23
C ALA A 129 -51.50 35.34 -11.50
N LEU A 130 -52.13 36.50 -11.70
CA LEU A 130 -51.74 37.77 -11.11
C LEU A 130 -52.52 38.11 -9.83
N ASN A 131 -53.50 37.30 -9.41
CA ASN A 131 -54.38 37.60 -8.28
C ASN A 131 -53.73 37.37 -6.90
N VAL A 132 -53.12 38.44 -6.36
CA VAL A 132 -52.48 38.55 -5.04
C VAL A 132 -53.35 39.30 -4.02
N HIS A 133 -53.99 38.56 -3.12
CA HIS A 133 -54.59 39.17 -1.92
C HIS A 133 -53.47 39.62 -0.97
N SER A 134 -53.48 40.88 -0.57
CA SER A 134 -52.47 41.40 0.35
C SER A 134 -53.04 41.65 1.74
N VAL A 135 -52.31 41.23 2.77
CA VAL A 135 -52.59 41.58 4.17
C VAL A 135 -51.42 42.38 4.70
N SER A 136 -51.69 43.61 5.14
CA SER A 136 -50.68 44.54 5.60
C SER A 136 -51.03 45.15 6.96
N THR A 137 -50.03 45.32 7.84
CA THR A 137 -50.18 45.97 9.17
C THR A 137 -51.32 45.41 10.04
N LEU A 138 -51.67 44.13 9.84
CA LEU A 138 -52.83 43.48 10.45
C LEU A 138 -52.41 42.15 11.09
N ARG A 139 -53.09 41.76 12.17
CA ARG A 139 -52.97 40.42 12.75
C ARG A 139 -54.19 39.58 12.40
N LEU A 140 -53.97 38.34 11.96
CA LEU A 140 -55.00 37.36 11.70
C LEU A 140 -54.94 36.25 12.75
N ASN A 141 -56.08 35.89 13.31
CA ASN A 141 -56.20 34.78 14.26
C ASN A 141 -57.33 33.85 13.82
N THR A 142 -57.02 32.59 13.52
CA THR A 142 -58.01 31.65 12.98
C THR A 142 -57.57 30.20 13.16
N PRO A 143 -58.47 29.24 13.38
CA PRO A 143 -58.11 27.83 13.34
C PRO A 143 -57.45 27.39 12.02
N ALA A 144 -57.89 27.93 10.88
CA ALA A 144 -57.34 27.58 9.57
C ALA A 144 -57.25 28.77 8.61
N VAL A 145 -56.20 28.79 7.78
CA VAL A 145 -56.05 29.67 6.61
C VAL A 145 -55.92 28.80 5.36
N LEU A 146 -56.82 28.99 4.39
CA LEU A 146 -56.86 28.25 3.13
C LEU A 146 -56.67 29.20 1.94
N VAL A 147 -55.75 28.88 1.04
CA VAL A 147 -55.51 29.63 -0.20
C VAL A 147 -55.82 28.75 -1.40
N THR A 148 -56.82 29.12 -2.20
CA THR A 148 -57.41 28.22 -3.20
C THR A 148 -57.50 28.78 -4.61
N ASP A 149 -57.65 27.88 -5.57
CA ASP A 149 -57.86 28.18 -7.00
C ASP A 149 -56.78 29.07 -7.60
N ASN A 150 -55.51 28.77 -7.34
CA ASN A 150 -54.37 29.58 -7.80
C ASN A 150 -54.38 31.03 -7.27
N ALA A 151 -54.97 31.25 -6.08
CA ALA A 151 -54.81 32.51 -5.35
C ALA A 151 -53.41 32.66 -4.78
N VAL A 152 -52.95 33.91 -4.68
CA VAL A 152 -51.75 34.26 -3.91
C VAL A 152 -52.16 35.05 -2.67
N LEU A 153 -51.67 34.65 -1.50
CA LEU A 153 -51.79 35.43 -0.26
C LEU A 153 -50.43 36.03 0.10
N ALA A 154 -50.29 37.36 0.02
CA ALA A 154 -49.07 38.08 0.35
C ALA A 154 -49.20 38.82 1.69
N LEU A 155 -48.36 38.46 2.66
CA LEU A 155 -48.30 39.05 3.99
C LEU A 155 -47.18 40.08 4.05
N ASN A 156 -47.51 41.35 4.35
CA ASN A 156 -46.54 42.44 4.46
C ASN A 156 -46.64 43.14 5.81
N ASN A 157 -45.64 43.01 6.69
CA ASN A 157 -45.74 43.51 8.07
C ASN A 157 -47.01 43.02 8.79
N ALA A 158 -47.35 41.73 8.61
CA ALA A 158 -48.56 41.11 9.13
C ALA A 158 -48.25 39.84 9.95
N THR A 159 -49.05 39.56 10.97
CA THR A 159 -48.88 38.35 11.79
C THR A 159 -50.08 37.42 11.61
N ILE A 160 -49.84 36.13 11.42
CA ILE A 160 -50.89 35.11 11.46
C ILE A 160 -50.62 34.17 12.64
N THR A 161 -51.66 33.90 13.43
CA THR A 161 -51.68 32.81 14.40
C THR A 161 -52.77 31.82 13.98
N THR A 162 -52.40 30.57 13.71
CA THR A 162 -53.34 29.56 13.22
C THR A 162 -52.98 28.13 13.55
N ASN A 163 -53.94 27.20 13.57
CA ASN A 163 -53.58 25.78 13.74
C ASN A 163 -53.06 25.19 12.44
N SER A 164 -53.57 25.63 11.30
CA SER A 164 -53.16 25.12 10.00
C SER A 164 -53.22 26.22 8.95
N ILE A 165 -52.16 26.34 8.14
CA ILE A 165 -52.15 27.20 6.97
C ILE A 165 -51.80 26.37 5.74
N GLY A 166 -52.45 26.61 4.61
CA GLY A 166 -52.17 25.79 3.44
C GLY A 166 -52.82 26.27 2.17
N THR A 167 -52.50 25.56 1.10
CA THR A 167 -53.09 25.81 -0.21
C THR A 167 -53.94 24.61 -0.62
N THR A 168 -55.14 24.87 -1.16
CA THR A 168 -55.96 23.84 -1.79
C THR A 168 -56.27 24.19 -3.25
N ALA A 169 -55.98 23.33 -4.23
CA ALA A 169 -56.10 23.64 -5.67
C ALA A 169 -55.16 24.78 -6.16
N ASP A 170 -53.85 24.53 -6.16
CA ASP A 170 -52.79 25.32 -6.83
C ASP A 170 -52.42 26.71 -6.24
N GLY A 171 -52.66 27.00 -4.96
CA GLY A 171 -52.37 28.33 -4.36
C GLY A 171 -50.90 28.64 -4.01
N ARG A 172 -50.62 29.91 -3.67
CA ARG A 172 -49.32 30.38 -3.14
C ARG A 172 -49.47 31.27 -1.91
N ILE A 173 -48.58 31.13 -0.93
CA ILE A 173 -48.48 32.01 0.24
C ILE A 173 -47.10 32.68 0.25
N ASP A 174 -47.05 34.01 0.31
CA ASP A 174 -45.82 34.79 0.39
C ASP A 174 -45.73 35.49 1.77
N ILE A 175 -44.73 35.12 2.58
CA ILE A 175 -44.44 35.74 3.88
C ILE A 175 -43.30 36.74 3.67
N ASN A 176 -43.63 38.03 3.55
CA ASN A 176 -42.67 39.09 3.24
C ASN A 176 -42.13 39.80 4.49
N SER A 177 -41.30 40.81 4.27
CA SER A 177 -40.64 41.60 5.31
C SER A 177 -41.60 42.07 6.41
N GLY A 178 -41.20 41.83 7.66
CA GLY A 178 -41.96 42.20 8.85
C GLY A 178 -43.13 41.27 9.16
N SER A 179 -43.36 40.23 8.36
CA SER A 179 -44.45 39.28 8.56
C SER A 179 -43.99 38.02 9.31
N SER A 180 -44.87 37.46 10.13
CA SER A 180 -44.62 36.21 10.86
C SER A 180 -45.86 35.33 10.84
N VAL A 181 -45.72 34.07 10.46
CA VAL A 181 -46.79 33.06 10.50
C VAL A 181 -46.45 32.06 11.60
N GLN A 182 -47.27 32.03 12.64
CA GLN A 182 -47.17 31.06 13.73
C GLN A 182 -48.24 30.00 13.53
N THR A 183 -47.83 28.75 13.30
CA THR A 183 -48.76 27.66 13.00
C THR A 183 -48.41 26.36 13.70
N LEU A 184 -49.42 25.51 13.98
CA LEU A 184 -49.14 24.13 14.41
C LEU A 184 -48.66 23.27 13.22
N SER A 185 -49.18 23.50 12.02
CA SER A 185 -48.80 22.73 10.82
C SER A 185 -49.15 23.49 9.55
N TYR A 186 -48.60 23.06 8.42
CA TYR A 186 -49.03 23.58 7.12
C TYR A 186 -49.12 22.46 6.08
N VAL A 187 -49.94 22.68 5.04
CA VAL A 187 -50.35 21.62 4.12
C VAL A 187 -50.54 22.12 2.68
N PHE A 188 -50.24 21.25 1.71
CA PHE A 188 -50.52 21.46 0.30
C PHE A 188 -51.28 20.24 -0.25
N ASP A 189 -52.40 20.45 -0.93
CA ASP A 189 -53.18 19.37 -1.55
C ASP A 189 -52.78 19.09 -3.03
N GLN A 190 -52.04 20.00 -3.66
CA GLN A 190 -51.49 19.88 -5.02
C GLN A 190 -49.97 20.01 -5.00
N SER A 191 -49.29 19.45 -6.00
CA SER A 191 -47.83 19.54 -6.15
C SER A 191 -47.31 20.94 -6.52
N THR A 192 -48.18 21.77 -7.05
CA THR A 192 -48.01 23.18 -7.42
C THR A 192 -48.14 24.14 -6.23
N GLY A 193 -48.72 23.68 -5.12
CA GLY A 193 -48.91 24.48 -3.91
C GLY A 193 -47.57 24.96 -3.37
N GLU A 194 -47.48 26.25 -3.06
CA GLU A 194 -46.21 26.89 -2.69
C GLU A 194 -46.35 27.80 -1.46
N LEU A 195 -45.38 27.73 -0.55
CA LEU A 195 -45.17 28.71 0.50
C LEU A 195 -43.77 29.29 0.35
N ARG A 196 -43.68 30.62 0.26
CA ARG A 196 -42.42 31.36 0.20
C ARG A 196 -42.22 32.17 1.46
N VAL A 197 -41.07 31.99 2.11
CA VAL A 197 -40.58 32.87 3.16
C VAL A 197 -39.54 33.80 2.54
N ASN A 198 -39.90 35.06 2.37
CA ASN A 198 -39.04 36.07 1.75
C ASN A 198 -38.20 36.81 2.80
N SER A 199 -37.25 37.63 2.33
CA SER A 199 -36.37 38.42 3.20
C SER A 199 -37.15 39.17 4.29
N GLY A 200 -36.78 38.95 5.55
CA GLY A 200 -37.41 39.56 6.72
C GLY A 200 -38.77 38.98 7.12
N GLY A 201 -39.22 37.89 6.46
CA GLY A 201 -40.39 37.11 6.85
C GLY A 201 -40.00 35.88 7.67
N GLU A 202 -40.94 35.41 8.50
CA GLU A 202 -40.75 34.24 9.38
C GLU A 202 -41.93 33.25 9.27
N LEU A 203 -41.62 31.96 9.10
CA LEU A 203 -42.54 30.86 9.33
C LEU A 203 -42.12 30.11 10.60
N ARG A 204 -43.00 30.09 11.61
CA ARG A 204 -42.81 29.38 12.87
C ARG A 204 -43.78 28.20 12.99
N VAL A 205 -43.25 26.99 13.18
CA VAL A 205 -44.02 25.74 13.22
C VAL A 205 -43.92 25.11 14.62
N ALA A 206 -45.06 24.88 15.26
CA ALA A 206 -45.13 24.41 16.65
C ALA A 206 -45.63 22.95 16.80
N GLY A 207 -46.01 22.29 15.70
CA GLY A 207 -46.46 20.90 15.69
C GLY A 207 -45.86 20.09 14.56
N ASP A 208 -45.91 18.76 14.70
CA ASP A 208 -45.42 17.83 13.68
C ASP A 208 -46.08 18.11 12.34
N THR A 209 -45.25 18.31 11.32
CA THR A 209 -45.69 18.65 9.98
C THR A 209 -45.20 17.61 9.00
N LYS A 210 -46.13 17.00 8.26
CA LYS A 210 -45.83 16.10 7.16
C LYS A 210 -46.42 16.63 5.86
N LEU A 211 -45.55 17.11 4.98
CA LEU A 211 -45.89 17.49 3.62
C LEU A 211 -45.69 16.31 2.69
N VAL A 212 -46.66 16.04 1.81
CA VAL A 212 -46.59 14.93 0.83
C VAL A 212 -46.37 15.41 -0.62
N ARG A 213 -46.45 16.72 -0.82
CA ARG A 213 -46.40 17.44 -2.11
C ARG A 213 -46.20 18.93 -1.84
N GLY A 214 -45.99 19.69 -2.90
CA GLY A 214 -45.84 21.15 -2.84
C GLY A 214 -44.41 21.58 -2.48
N LEU A 215 -44.20 22.89 -2.48
CA LEU A 215 -42.91 23.52 -2.29
C LEU A 215 -42.93 24.49 -1.11
N THR A 216 -42.02 24.29 -0.17
CA THR A 216 -41.65 25.32 0.81
C THR A 216 -40.32 25.92 0.38
N ARG A 217 -40.32 27.21 0.04
CA ARG A 217 -39.10 27.94 -0.33
C ARG A 217 -38.78 29.00 0.71
N VAL A 218 -37.61 28.93 1.31
CA VAL A 218 -37.04 29.96 2.17
C VAL A 218 -36.01 30.73 1.34
N ASN A 219 -36.41 31.91 0.87
CA ASN A 219 -35.54 32.79 0.11
C ASN A 219 -34.50 33.47 1.03
N SER A 220 -33.48 34.07 0.43
CA SER A 220 -32.42 34.75 1.19
C SER A 220 -33.00 35.77 2.17
N GLY A 221 -32.55 35.70 3.43
CA GLY A 221 -33.04 36.52 4.54
C GLY A 221 -34.39 36.11 5.14
N GLY A 222 -35.05 35.07 4.63
CA GLY A 222 -36.25 34.48 5.25
C GLY A 222 -35.89 33.46 6.33
N GLN A 223 -36.81 33.19 7.26
CA GLN A 223 -36.59 32.25 8.38
C GLN A 223 -37.68 31.19 8.48
N LEU A 224 -37.27 29.93 8.56
CA LEU A 224 -38.13 28.81 8.98
C LEU A 224 -37.63 28.36 10.35
N ASN A 225 -38.48 28.51 11.36
CA ASN A 225 -38.20 28.13 12.74
C ASN A 225 -39.20 27.05 13.19
N ALA A 226 -38.74 25.95 13.75
CA ALA A 226 -39.59 24.94 14.37
C ALA A 226 -39.36 24.86 15.88
N GLU A 227 -40.45 24.64 16.63
CA GLU A 227 -40.36 24.51 18.07
C GLU A 227 -39.72 23.18 18.48
N SER A 228 -39.17 23.16 19.69
CA SER A 228 -38.50 21.98 20.24
C SER A 228 -39.42 20.76 20.28
N GLY A 229 -38.96 19.66 19.66
CA GLY A 229 -39.69 18.38 19.60
C GLY A 229 -40.53 18.17 18.34
N VAL A 230 -40.51 19.11 17.40
CA VAL A 230 -41.25 19.01 16.13
C VAL A 230 -40.53 18.12 15.12
N ASP A 231 -41.30 17.24 14.48
CA ASP A 231 -40.91 16.54 13.25
C ASP A 231 -41.32 17.38 12.01
N LEU A 232 -40.36 17.78 11.19
CA LEU A 232 -40.58 18.39 9.88
C LEU A 232 -40.31 17.36 8.78
N GLU A 233 -41.36 16.72 8.28
CA GLU A 233 -41.30 15.66 7.27
C GLU A 233 -41.74 16.13 5.88
N TYR A 234 -40.82 16.07 4.93
CA TYR A 234 -41.07 16.22 3.50
C TYR A 234 -41.09 14.84 2.86
N ASN A 235 -42.28 14.42 2.45
CA ASN A 235 -42.59 13.10 1.95
C ASN A 235 -43.01 13.15 0.46
N GLY A 236 -42.77 12.08 -0.29
CA GLY A 236 -43.37 11.93 -1.62
C GLY A 236 -42.81 12.95 -2.61
N ALA A 237 -43.65 13.86 -3.10
CA ALA A 237 -43.25 14.93 -4.02
C ALA A 237 -43.01 16.28 -3.32
N ALA A 238 -42.98 16.31 -1.98
CA ALA A 238 -42.76 17.53 -1.22
C ALA A 238 -41.31 18.01 -1.32
N ARG A 239 -41.11 19.32 -1.41
CA ARG A 239 -39.80 19.95 -1.55
C ARG A 239 -39.61 21.05 -0.51
N LEU A 240 -38.42 21.08 0.11
CA LEU A 240 -37.93 22.18 0.93
C LEU A 240 -36.69 22.77 0.27
N GLU A 241 -36.72 24.06 -0.03
CA GLU A 241 -35.61 24.78 -0.64
C GLU A 241 -35.18 25.94 0.25
N PHE A 242 -33.93 25.91 0.72
CA PHE A 242 -33.26 27.07 1.31
C PHE A 242 -32.39 27.72 0.24
N ALA A 243 -32.59 29.00 -0.04
CA ALA A 243 -31.77 29.73 -1.00
C ALA A 243 -30.30 29.81 -0.53
N ASP A 244 -30.09 29.99 0.77
CA ASP A 244 -28.76 30.11 1.39
C ASP A 244 -28.48 28.85 2.24
N SER A 245 -28.37 29.01 3.56
CA SER A 245 -28.08 27.97 4.54
C SER A 245 -29.24 27.74 5.51
N HIS A 246 -29.23 26.60 6.20
CA HIS A 246 -30.12 26.36 7.32
C HIS A 246 -29.42 25.64 8.48
N THR A 247 -29.77 25.99 9.71
CA THR A 247 -29.39 25.26 10.91
C THR A 247 -30.64 24.65 11.50
N VAL A 248 -30.66 23.33 11.66
CA VAL A 248 -31.79 22.63 12.27
C VAL A 248 -31.93 23.09 13.73
N ASP A 249 -33.14 23.55 14.06
CA ASP A 249 -33.47 24.07 15.39
C ASP A 249 -33.33 23.03 16.50
N ASN A 250 -33.26 23.53 17.74
CA ASN A 250 -33.03 22.70 18.90
C ASN A 250 -34.20 21.73 19.16
N PHE A 251 -33.86 20.45 19.28
CA PHE A 251 -34.74 19.29 19.36
C PHE A 251 -35.67 19.07 18.16
N VAL A 252 -35.36 19.62 16.99
CA VAL A 252 -36.14 19.41 15.76
C VAL A 252 -35.59 18.22 14.97
N HIS A 253 -36.50 17.44 14.37
CA HIS A 253 -36.18 16.36 13.46
C HIS A 253 -36.57 16.73 12.02
N LEU A 254 -35.57 17.02 11.19
CA LEU A 254 -35.77 17.26 9.76
C LEU A 254 -35.75 15.94 8.98
N LYS A 255 -36.75 15.69 8.14
CA LYS A 255 -36.94 14.39 7.48
C LYS A 255 -37.28 14.55 6.00
N ALA A 256 -36.50 13.89 5.14
CA ALA A 256 -36.83 13.63 3.74
C ALA A 256 -37.21 12.16 3.60
N THR A 257 -38.47 11.87 3.22
CA THR A 257 -39.01 10.50 3.22
C THR A 257 -39.73 10.16 1.91
N GLY A 258 -39.70 8.88 1.49
CA GLY A 258 -40.50 8.38 0.37
C GLY A 258 -40.48 9.22 -0.93
N GLY A 259 -39.36 9.85 -1.29
CA GLY A 259 -39.21 10.70 -2.47
C GLY A 259 -38.98 12.19 -2.19
N GLY A 260 -39.18 12.64 -0.94
CA GLY A 260 -39.08 14.06 -0.59
C GLY A 260 -37.68 14.63 -0.78
N ASP A 261 -37.60 15.91 -1.12
CA ASP A 261 -36.34 16.58 -1.50
C ASP A 261 -36.09 17.82 -0.65
N ILE A 262 -34.92 17.89 -0.02
CA ILE A 262 -34.46 19.03 0.78
C ILE A 262 -33.18 19.57 0.17
N THR A 263 -33.14 20.87 -0.13
CA THR A 263 -31.98 21.52 -0.74
C THR A 263 -31.60 22.80 -0.01
N ALA A 264 -30.29 23.09 0.03
CA ALA A 264 -29.73 24.36 0.48
C ALA A 264 -28.63 24.82 -0.48
N GLY A 265 -28.63 26.11 -0.83
CA GLY A 265 -27.61 26.72 -1.68
C GLY A 265 -26.20 26.69 -1.07
N GLU A 266 -26.09 26.66 0.26
CA GLU A 266 -24.82 26.62 0.98
C GLU A 266 -24.65 25.35 1.82
N TYR A 267 -25.19 25.34 3.04
CA TYR A 267 -25.00 24.29 4.04
C TYR A 267 -26.29 23.96 4.81
N ILE A 268 -26.35 22.74 5.35
CA ILE A 268 -27.38 22.34 6.32
C ILE A 268 -26.67 21.82 7.57
N ASP A 269 -26.74 22.61 8.64
CA ASP A 269 -26.17 22.27 9.93
C ASP A 269 -27.17 21.47 10.76
N VAL A 270 -26.67 20.43 11.41
CA VAL A 270 -27.47 19.56 12.28
C VAL A 270 -26.80 19.52 13.63
N GLY A 271 -27.50 19.96 14.67
CA GLY A 271 -26.96 19.93 16.02
C GLY A 271 -25.70 20.80 16.22
N ASN A 272 -25.59 21.92 15.52
CA ASN A 272 -24.52 22.91 15.67
C ASN A 272 -24.99 24.01 16.65
N GLY A 273 -24.51 24.01 17.89
CA GLY A 273 -25.05 24.89 18.95
C GLY A 273 -26.33 24.36 19.62
N ALA A 274 -26.93 23.29 19.08
CA ALA A 274 -28.24 22.77 19.45
C ALA A 274 -28.27 21.23 19.38
N ILE A 275 -29.35 20.58 19.82
CA ILE A 275 -29.60 19.15 19.58
C ILE A 275 -30.47 19.04 18.33
N GLY A 276 -30.08 18.28 17.32
CA GLY A 276 -30.88 18.15 16.08
C GLY A 276 -30.76 16.77 15.47
N SER A 277 -31.77 16.36 14.71
CA SER A 277 -31.73 15.12 13.94
C SER A 277 -32.13 15.30 12.48
N LEU A 278 -31.52 14.47 11.63
CA LEU A 278 -31.78 14.42 10.20
C LEU A 278 -32.06 12.97 9.78
N THR A 279 -33.12 12.75 9.02
CA THR A 279 -33.37 11.46 8.35
C THR A 279 -33.60 11.66 6.85
N VAL A 280 -32.87 10.92 6.03
CA VAL A 280 -33.11 10.80 4.59
C VAL A 280 -33.38 9.34 4.27
N THR A 281 -34.64 8.98 4.03
CA THR A 281 -35.04 7.57 3.88
C THR A 281 -36.02 7.31 2.74
N GLY A 282 -35.81 6.21 2.02
CA GLY A 282 -36.68 5.79 0.92
C GLY A 282 -36.13 6.22 -0.44
N ALA A 283 -36.42 5.42 -1.46
CA ALA A 283 -35.97 5.69 -2.82
C ALA A 283 -36.48 7.06 -3.29
N GLY A 284 -35.60 7.82 -3.93
CA GLY A 284 -35.89 9.17 -4.41
C GLY A 284 -35.78 10.27 -3.34
N SER A 285 -35.70 9.93 -2.05
CA SER A 285 -35.54 10.94 -1.00
C SER A 285 -34.13 11.53 -1.03
N THR A 286 -34.03 12.86 -1.03
CA THR A 286 -32.76 13.58 -1.17
C THR A 286 -32.58 14.66 -0.11
N LEU A 287 -31.32 14.85 0.30
CA LEU A 287 -30.83 16.07 0.92
C LEU A 287 -29.60 16.54 0.16
N THR A 288 -29.55 17.82 -0.23
CA THR A 288 -28.41 18.40 -0.97
C THR A 288 -27.99 19.76 -0.41
N ALA A 289 -26.75 19.89 0.04
CA ALA A 289 -26.11 21.16 0.43
C ALA A 289 -24.95 21.49 -0.52
N GLN A 290 -25.03 22.61 -1.24
CA GLN A 290 -24.33 22.77 -2.53
C GLN A 290 -22.90 23.33 -2.50
N SER A 291 -22.56 24.32 -1.66
CA SER A 291 -21.34 25.12 -1.89
C SER A 291 -20.47 25.45 -0.66
N ASN A 292 -20.88 25.08 0.56
CA ASN A 292 -20.14 25.35 1.80
C ASN A 292 -20.06 24.10 2.73
N VAL A 293 -19.39 24.24 3.88
CA VAL A 293 -19.24 23.18 4.87
C VAL A 293 -20.52 23.03 5.69
N SER A 294 -21.09 21.83 5.72
CA SER A 294 -22.14 21.47 6.67
C SER A 294 -21.54 20.95 7.98
N ASP A 295 -22.07 21.42 9.10
CA ASP A 295 -21.64 21.06 10.45
C ASP A 295 -22.65 20.15 11.15
N TRP A 296 -22.28 18.89 11.35
CA TRP A 296 -23.10 17.91 12.04
C TRP A 296 -22.51 17.61 13.41
N GLY A 297 -22.97 18.32 14.43
CA GLY A 297 -22.39 18.26 15.78
C GLY A 297 -20.97 18.81 15.82
N ALA A 298 -20.68 19.91 15.11
CA ALA A 298 -19.32 20.48 15.03
C ALA A 298 -18.99 21.55 16.09
N SER A 299 -19.98 22.04 16.84
CA SER A 299 -19.78 23.04 17.92
C SER A 299 -19.24 22.44 19.23
N SER A 300 -18.96 23.29 20.22
CA SER A 300 -18.69 22.87 21.61
C SER A 300 -19.92 22.33 22.34
N THR A 301 -21.12 22.68 21.89
CA THR A 301 -22.40 22.37 22.55
C THR A 301 -23.44 22.02 21.49
N GLY A 302 -23.85 20.77 21.38
CA GLY A 302 -24.87 20.37 20.41
C GLY A 302 -24.73 18.90 20.06
N ASN A 303 -25.80 18.22 19.71
CA ASN A 303 -25.74 16.78 19.38
C ASN A 303 -26.44 16.55 18.05
N ALA A 304 -25.80 15.81 17.16
CA ALA A 304 -26.35 15.46 15.86
C ALA A 304 -26.65 13.97 15.77
N THR A 305 -27.88 13.62 15.37
CA THR A 305 -28.25 12.25 15.00
C THR A 305 -28.69 12.22 13.55
N VAL A 306 -27.95 11.51 12.70
CA VAL A 306 -28.21 11.47 11.25
C VAL A 306 -28.44 10.04 10.79
N THR A 307 -29.50 9.81 10.02
CA THR A 307 -29.79 8.52 9.38
C THR A 307 -30.03 8.69 7.90
N VAL A 308 -29.28 7.94 7.08
CA VAL A 308 -29.51 7.83 5.64
C VAL A 308 -29.80 6.37 5.31
N SER A 309 -30.99 6.07 4.81
CA SER A 309 -31.40 4.67 4.66
C SER A 309 -32.36 4.40 3.50
N ASN A 310 -32.60 3.13 3.20
CA ASN A 310 -33.61 2.66 2.24
C ASN A 310 -33.46 3.34 0.86
N SER A 311 -32.24 3.43 0.34
CA SER A 311 -31.89 4.11 -0.92
C SER A 311 -32.07 5.65 -0.94
N GLY A 312 -32.25 6.30 0.22
CA GLY A 312 -32.17 7.75 0.33
C GLY A 312 -30.74 8.27 0.13
N VAL A 313 -30.59 9.51 -0.32
CA VAL A 313 -29.28 10.10 -0.66
C VAL A 313 -29.10 11.45 0.04
N ALA A 314 -28.07 11.57 0.89
CA ALA A 314 -27.65 12.83 1.47
C ALA A 314 -26.31 13.26 0.87
N THR A 315 -26.26 14.43 0.26
CA THR A 315 -25.06 15.01 -0.35
C THR A 315 -24.74 16.35 0.29
N ALA A 316 -23.51 16.50 0.78
CA ALA A 316 -22.95 17.77 1.24
C ALA A 316 -21.74 18.14 0.38
N SER A 317 -21.47 19.44 0.21
CA SER A 317 -20.22 19.87 -0.44
C SER A 317 -19.01 19.41 0.38
N ALA A 318 -18.87 19.96 1.59
CA ALA A 318 -17.95 19.48 2.61
C ALA A 318 -18.73 19.18 3.90
N LEU A 319 -18.26 18.22 4.70
CA LEU A 319 -18.91 17.81 5.94
C LEU A 319 -17.91 17.75 7.10
N ARG A 320 -18.23 18.44 8.20
CA ARG A 320 -17.58 18.27 9.50
C ARG A 320 -18.53 17.61 10.47
N ALA A 321 -18.20 16.39 10.90
CA ALA A 321 -19.03 15.58 11.79
C ALA A 321 -18.36 15.41 13.17
N GLY A 322 -18.95 15.93 14.24
CA GLY A 322 -18.41 15.74 15.59
C GLY A 322 -17.05 16.39 15.84
N THR A 323 -16.71 17.48 15.12
CA THR A 323 -15.36 18.07 15.17
C THR A 323 -15.09 18.99 16.37
N GLY A 324 -16.15 19.51 17.02
CA GLY A 324 -16.07 20.41 18.19
C GLY A 324 -16.01 19.67 19.51
N ASP A 325 -16.87 20.01 20.49
CA ASP A 325 -17.10 19.26 21.74
C ASP A 325 -18.42 18.44 21.81
N ALA A 326 -19.18 18.51 20.72
CA ALA A 326 -20.49 17.93 20.46
C ALA A 326 -20.50 16.43 20.07
N THR A 327 -21.62 15.73 20.34
CA THR A 327 -21.85 14.32 19.93
C THR A 327 -22.29 14.23 18.47
N PHE A 328 -21.79 13.23 17.74
CA PHE A 328 -22.29 12.89 16.41
C PHE A 328 -22.55 11.38 16.29
N VAL A 329 -23.76 11.03 15.85
CA VAL A 329 -24.16 9.65 15.56
C VAL A 329 -24.75 9.58 14.16
N GLY A 330 -23.99 9.04 13.21
CA GLY A 330 -24.40 8.80 11.83
C GLY A 330 -24.67 7.32 11.55
N ASN A 331 -25.76 7.04 10.84
CA ASN A 331 -26.09 5.69 10.37
C ASN A 331 -26.40 5.74 8.86
N VAL A 332 -25.72 4.91 8.08
CA VAL A 332 -25.91 4.77 6.63
C VAL A 332 -26.24 3.31 6.33
N THR A 333 -27.52 3.01 6.07
CA THR A 333 -28.03 1.63 6.06
C THR A 333 -28.94 1.31 4.88
N SER A 334 -29.22 0.04 4.64
CA SER A 334 -30.28 -0.40 3.69
C SER A 334 -30.22 0.30 2.31
N GLY A 335 -29.04 0.40 1.70
CA GLY A 335 -28.81 1.05 0.40
C GLY A 335 -28.77 2.58 0.43
N GLY A 336 -28.92 3.23 1.58
CA GLY A 336 -28.76 4.68 1.72
C GLY A 336 -27.34 5.15 1.36
N THR A 337 -27.20 6.38 0.87
CA THR A 337 -25.90 6.94 0.46
C THR A 337 -25.64 8.29 1.13
N LEU A 338 -24.56 8.39 1.90
CA LEU A 338 -23.99 9.65 2.37
C LEU A 338 -22.81 10.02 1.48
N ARG A 339 -22.87 11.18 0.83
CA ARG A 339 -21.86 11.66 -0.10
C ARG A 339 -21.29 13.02 0.30
N THR A 340 -19.98 13.18 0.12
CA THR A 340 -19.32 14.49 0.11
C THR A 340 -18.64 14.73 -1.24
N THR A 341 -18.80 15.92 -1.83
CA THR A 341 -18.18 16.28 -3.12
C THR A 341 -16.81 16.95 -2.96
N SER A 342 -16.46 17.36 -1.75
CA SER A 342 -15.17 17.89 -1.33
C SER A 342 -14.66 17.07 -0.12
N THR A 343 -14.33 17.70 1.01
CA THR A 343 -13.74 17.03 2.17
C THR A 343 -14.78 16.44 3.13
N PHE A 344 -14.41 15.33 3.76
CA PHE A 344 -15.11 14.78 4.92
C PHE A 344 -14.17 14.80 6.13
N ARG A 345 -14.57 15.42 7.24
CA ARG A 345 -13.79 15.43 8.49
C ARG A 345 -14.64 14.99 9.66
N MET A 346 -14.11 14.11 10.49
CA MET A 346 -14.82 13.56 11.63
C MET A 346 -13.93 13.51 12.88
N GLY A 347 -14.49 13.89 14.04
CA GLY A 347 -13.79 13.89 15.33
C GLY A 347 -12.82 15.07 15.53
N GLY A 348 -11.99 15.01 16.58
CA GLY A 348 -10.97 16.02 16.90
C GLY A 348 -11.16 16.77 18.22
N GLY A 349 -12.32 16.62 18.86
CA GLY A 349 -12.63 17.26 20.13
C GLY A 349 -11.83 16.75 21.34
N SER A 350 -11.90 17.48 22.46
CA SER A 350 -11.09 17.21 23.66
C SER A 350 -11.74 16.27 24.69
N THR A 351 -13.07 16.16 24.66
CA THR A 351 -13.87 15.42 25.65
C THR A 351 -14.20 13.97 25.24
N ASN A 352 -14.48 13.10 26.23
CA ASN A 352 -14.99 11.74 25.98
C ASN A 352 -16.46 11.78 25.56
N ARG A 353 -16.73 11.55 24.28
CA ARG A 353 -18.08 11.48 23.72
C ARG A 353 -18.17 10.44 22.61
N THR A 354 -19.37 10.28 22.08
CA THR A 354 -19.59 9.48 20.87
C THR A 354 -19.46 10.33 19.62
N VAL A 355 -18.49 10.01 18.77
CA VAL A 355 -18.40 10.50 17.39
C VAL A 355 -18.31 9.26 16.52
N SER A 356 -19.44 8.82 15.98
CA SER A 356 -19.54 7.52 15.29
C SER A 356 -20.30 7.61 13.98
N LEU A 357 -19.81 6.89 12.97
CA LEU A 357 -20.47 6.66 11.69
C LEU A 357 -20.51 5.16 11.44
N THR A 358 -21.72 4.61 11.37
CA THR A 358 -21.95 3.21 11.02
C THR A 358 -22.42 3.11 9.58
N VAL A 359 -21.73 2.27 8.79
CA VAL A 359 -22.14 1.89 7.44
C VAL A 359 -22.53 0.41 7.47
N ASP A 360 -23.83 0.14 7.33
CA ASP A 360 -24.40 -1.22 7.40
C ASP A 360 -25.44 -1.44 6.28
N GLY A 361 -24.94 -1.87 5.13
CA GLY A 361 -25.72 -2.10 3.92
C GLY A 361 -25.93 -0.84 3.07
N GLY A 362 -25.40 0.31 3.48
CA GLY A 362 -25.40 1.56 2.69
C GLY A 362 -24.03 1.91 2.09
N THR A 363 -23.88 3.16 1.66
CA THR A 363 -22.67 3.68 1.01
C THR A 363 -22.22 5.00 1.64
N LEU A 364 -20.98 5.07 2.11
CA LEU A 364 -20.27 6.33 2.34
C LEU A 364 -19.40 6.64 1.13
N GLU A 365 -19.54 7.82 0.55
CA GLU A 365 -18.71 8.26 -0.58
C GLU A 365 -18.07 9.63 -0.29
N THR A 366 -16.76 9.70 -0.47
CA THR A 366 -15.98 10.93 -0.27
C THR A 366 -15.15 11.22 -1.51
N ALA A 367 -15.47 12.32 -2.21
CA ALA A 367 -14.76 12.71 -3.42
C ALA A 367 -13.38 13.30 -3.13
N GLY A 368 -13.27 14.14 -2.09
CA GLY A 368 -12.01 14.65 -1.55
C GLY A 368 -11.48 13.79 -0.40
N LEU A 369 -10.50 14.33 0.32
CA LEU A 369 -9.87 13.65 1.44
C LEU A 369 -10.85 13.43 2.60
N ALA A 370 -10.94 12.19 3.07
CA ALA A 370 -11.61 11.85 4.34
C ALA A 370 -10.60 11.87 5.50
N THR A 371 -10.88 12.61 6.56
CA THR A 371 -10.03 12.70 7.75
C THR A 371 -10.80 12.27 9.00
N PHE A 372 -10.25 11.30 9.73
CA PHE A 372 -10.77 10.79 10.98
C PHE A 372 -9.78 11.10 12.09
N ASP A 373 -10.14 12.08 12.92
CA ASP A 373 -9.35 12.54 14.04
C ASP A 373 -9.63 11.75 15.33
N ASN A 374 -8.96 12.14 16.42
CA ASN A 374 -9.19 11.59 17.75
C ASN A 374 -10.70 11.46 18.07
N LYS A 375 -11.08 10.30 18.62
CA LYS A 375 -12.46 9.89 18.96
C LYS A 375 -13.39 9.58 17.78
N ALA A 376 -12.99 9.79 16.54
CA ALA A 376 -13.80 9.39 15.38
C ALA A 376 -13.83 7.86 15.25
N SER A 377 -15.03 7.27 15.28
CA SER A 377 -15.24 5.84 15.05
C SER A 377 -15.97 5.61 13.72
N LEU A 378 -15.30 4.96 12.77
CA LEU A 378 -15.91 4.50 11.53
C LEU A 378 -16.10 2.99 11.62
N SER A 379 -17.34 2.53 11.57
CA SER A 379 -17.67 1.10 11.57
C SER A 379 -18.30 0.71 10.24
N LEU A 380 -17.56 -0.05 9.43
CA LEU A 380 -18.08 -0.65 8.20
C LEU A 380 -18.47 -2.12 8.49
N ILE A 381 -19.76 -2.38 8.59
CA ILE A 381 -20.32 -3.71 8.92
C ILE A 381 -20.72 -4.45 7.64
N ASN A 382 -21.53 -3.82 6.81
CA ASN A 382 -21.91 -4.27 5.47
C ASN A 382 -22.00 -3.04 4.56
N GLY A 383 -21.97 -3.21 3.24
CA GLY A 383 -22.09 -2.08 2.30
C GLY A 383 -20.74 -1.60 1.77
N THR A 384 -20.61 -0.31 1.46
CA THR A 384 -19.46 0.24 0.73
C THR A 384 -18.95 1.56 1.34
N VAL A 385 -17.63 1.70 1.45
CA VAL A 385 -16.96 2.98 1.74
C VAL A 385 -16.01 3.30 0.59
N ASN A 386 -16.24 4.42 -0.08
CA ASN A 386 -15.43 4.90 -1.19
C ASN A 386 -14.63 6.14 -0.78
N PHE A 387 -13.33 5.97 -0.59
CA PHE A 387 -12.37 7.04 -0.35
C PHE A 387 -11.73 7.50 -1.65
N ASN A 388 -12.51 8.14 -2.53
CA ASN A 388 -12.05 8.53 -3.87
C ASN A 388 -10.88 9.53 -3.78
N GLY A 389 -10.90 10.45 -2.81
CA GLY A 389 -9.80 11.39 -2.54
C GLY A 389 -8.78 10.91 -1.51
N GLY A 390 -8.89 9.65 -1.05
CA GLY A 390 -8.06 9.08 0.00
C GLY A 390 -8.63 9.25 1.41
N ALA A 391 -7.96 8.63 2.39
CA ALA A 391 -8.37 8.64 3.78
C ALA A 391 -7.17 8.80 4.72
N THR A 392 -7.36 9.54 5.81
CA THR A 392 -6.41 9.67 6.91
C THR A 392 -7.09 9.31 8.22
N PHE A 393 -6.51 8.34 8.93
CA PHE A 393 -6.91 7.93 10.27
C PHE A 393 -5.81 8.33 11.25
N ASN A 394 -6.07 9.40 12.01
CA ASN A 394 -5.13 9.94 12.98
C ASN A 394 -5.22 9.23 14.33
N ALA A 395 -4.25 9.48 15.19
CA ALA A 395 -4.17 8.87 16.52
C ALA A 395 -5.46 9.10 17.33
N GLY A 396 -5.96 8.04 17.94
CA GLY A 396 -7.20 8.04 18.73
C GLY A 396 -8.49 7.92 17.91
N SER A 397 -8.42 7.86 16.57
CA SER A 397 -9.55 7.38 15.75
C SER A 397 -9.70 5.85 15.88
N LEU A 398 -10.86 5.29 15.53
CA LEU A 398 -11.14 3.86 15.58
C LEU A 398 -11.80 3.39 14.27
N PRO A 399 -11.01 3.09 13.22
CA PRO A 399 -11.52 2.45 12.02
C PRO A 399 -11.71 0.94 12.21
N VAL A 400 -12.96 0.49 12.09
CA VAL A 400 -13.33 -0.94 12.15
C VAL A 400 -13.91 -1.36 10.80
N TRP A 401 -13.17 -2.21 10.10
CA TRP A 401 -13.65 -2.84 8.87
C TRP A 401 -14.14 -4.27 9.16
N GLY A 402 -15.39 -4.34 9.61
CA GLY A 402 -16.11 -5.54 9.99
C GLY A 402 -16.61 -6.41 8.81
N GLY A 403 -16.99 -5.76 7.71
CA GLY A 403 -17.52 -6.40 6.50
C GLY A 403 -17.63 -5.44 5.31
N GLY A 404 -18.38 -5.78 4.26
CA GLY A 404 -18.51 -4.91 3.08
C GLY A 404 -17.20 -4.62 2.33
N ASN A 405 -17.23 -3.59 1.49
CA ASN A 405 -16.13 -3.17 0.62
C ASN A 405 -15.60 -1.78 1.01
N MET A 406 -14.29 -1.63 1.14
CA MET A 406 -13.64 -0.33 1.23
C MET A 406 -12.77 -0.15 -0.01
N ASN A 407 -13.00 0.95 -0.73
CA ASN A 407 -12.32 1.26 -1.98
C ASN A 407 -11.55 2.58 -1.84
N LEU A 408 -10.44 2.68 -2.56
CA LEU A 408 -9.62 3.88 -2.67
C LEU A 408 -9.63 4.35 -4.13
N GLY A 409 -9.71 5.66 -4.35
CA GLY A 409 -9.62 6.21 -5.69
C GLY A 409 -8.20 6.10 -6.27
N ALA A 410 -8.08 6.15 -7.59
CA ALA A 410 -6.77 6.16 -8.26
C ALA A 410 -5.90 7.33 -7.75
N ASN A 411 -4.60 7.09 -7.58
CA ASN A 411 -3.63 8.06 -7.05
C ASN A 411 -3.92 8.57 -5.63
N SER A 412 -4.81 7.92 -4.87
CA SER A 412 -5.15 8.32 -3.51
C SER A 412 -4.26 7.64 -2.46
N THR A 413 -4.29 8.18 -1.23
CA THR A 413 -3.54 7.64 -0.09
C THR A 413 -4.49 7.15 1.00
N LEU A 414 -4.24 5.96 1.54
CA LEU A 414 -4.72 5.52 2.85
C LEU A 414 -3.60 5.74 3.87
N LEU A 415 -3.80 6.67 4.81
CA LEU A 415 -2.87 6.95 5.91
C LEU A 415 -3.44 6.42 7.23
N VAL A 416 -2.68 5.54 7.89
CA VAL A 416 -2.90 5.07 9.26
C VAL A 416 -1.79 5.65 10.14
N ASP A 417 -2.13 6.65 10.94
CA ASP A 417 -1.18 7.46 11.70
C ASP A 417 -1.45 7.32 13.21
N GLY A 418 -0.67 6.49 13.90
CA GLY A 418 -0.77 6.30 15.35
C GLY A 418 -2.08 5.65 15.84
N THR A 419 -2.80 4.93 14.97
CA THR A 419 -4.02 4.20 15.33
C THR A 419 -4.04 2.76 14.82
N ASP A 420 -4.95 1.94 15.38
CA ASP A 420 -5.24 0.59 14.94
C ASP A 420 -6.29 0.61 13.83
N PHE A 421 -5.92 0.12 12.65
CA PHE A 421 -6.81 -0.17 11.54
C PHE A 421 -7.04 -1.67 11.44
N VAL A 422 -8.24 -2.12 11.83
CA VAL A 422 -8.56 -3.54 11.93
C VAL A 422 -9.59 -3.93 10.87
N LYS A 423 -9.15 -4.77 9.94
CA LYS A 423 -10.03 -5.48 9.00
C LYS A 423 -10.25 -6.89 9.49
N SER A 424 -11.49 -7.27 9.82
CA SER A 424 -11.80 -8.59 10.38
C SER A 424 -12.27 -9.63 9.35
N THR A 425 -12.47 -9.24 8.08
CA THR A 425 -12.93 -10.16 7.04
C THR A 425 -11.81 -10.94 6.37
N THR A 426 -12.14 -12.15 5.92
CA THR A 426 -11.23 -13.04 5.18
C THR A 426 -11.15 -12.75 3.68
N ALA A 427 -12.00 -11.87 3.15
CA ALA A 427 -11.88 -11.39 1.77
C ALA A 427 -10.53 -10.69 1.57
N GLY A 428 -9.91 -10.86 0.41
CA GLY A 428 -8.66 -10.20 0.08
C GLY A 428 -8.75 -8.68 0.04
N PHE A 429 -7.59 -8.03 0.06
CA PHE A 429 -7.47 -6.61 -0.21
C PHE A 429 -6.36 -6.36 -1.22
N ILE A 430 -6.65 -5.61 -2.29
CA ILE A 430 -5.71 -5.28 -3.35
C ILE A 430 -5.63 -3.75 -3.48
N PHE A 431 -4.43 -3.19 -3.34
CA PHE A 431 -4.14 -1.80 -3.71
C PHE A 431 -3.69 -1.75 -5.17
N SER A 432 -4.35 -0.95 -6.00
CA SER A 432 -4.03 -0.77 -7.43
C SER A 432 -4.05 0.72 -7.82
N ASP A 433 -3.92 1.02 -9.12
CA ASP A 433 -4.17 2.34 -9.68
C ASP A 433 -3.36 3.49 -9.04
N ASN A 434 -2.08 3.22 -8.76
CA ASN A 434 -1.13 4.13 -8.13
C ASN A 434 -1.56 4.59 -6.73
N THR A 435 -2.35 3.78 -6.01
CA THR A 435 -2.68 4.06 -4.62
C THR A 435 -1.46 3.92 -3.70
N THR A 436 -1.48 4.65 -2.58
CA THR A 436 -0.45 4.58 -1.55
C THR A 436 -1.06 4.17 -0.22
N THR A 437 -0.52 3.12 0.40
CA THR A 437 -0.79 2.78 1.80
C THR A 437 0.34 3.24 2.66
N ARG A 438 0.02 4.05 3.67
CA ARG A 438 1.00 4.69 4.53
C ARG A 438 0.70 4.40 5.98
N ILE A 439 1.69 3.86 6.70
CA ILE A 439 1.53 3.45 8.11
C ILE A 439 2.63 4.09 8.92
N ARG A 440 2.28 5.01 9.83
CA ARG A 440 3.26 5.86 10.53
C ARG A 440 2.98 6.03 12.01
N ASN A 441 4.01 6.44 12.74
CA ASN A 441 3.95 6.88 14.14
C ASN A 441 3.24 5.88 15.08
N GLY A 442 3.53 4.59 14.94
CA GLY A 442 2.91 3.53 15.72
C GLY A 442 1.57 3.03 15.17
N GLY A 443 1.11 3.54 14.03
CA GLY A 443 -0.07 3.03 13.33
C GLY A 443 0.08 1.54 13.01
N ASN A 444 -1.04 0.81 13.06
CA ASN A 444 -1.05 -0.64 12.99
C ASN A 444 -2.20 -1.11 12.08
N PHE A 445 -1.87 -1.70 10.94
CA PHE A 445 -2.85 -2.27 10.01
C PHE A 445 -2.90 -3.79 10.16
N GLN A 446 -4.09 -4.34 10.41
CA GLN A 446 -4.29 -5.77 10.64
C GLN A 446 -5.38 -6.33 9.71
N THR A 447 -5.08 -7.44 9.04
CA THR A 447 -6.03 -8.19 8.21
C THR A 447 -5.76 -9.70 8.32
N PRO A 448 -6.79 -10.56 8.49
CA PRO A 448 -6.63 -12.01 8.48
C PRO A 448 -6.49 -12.58 7.07
N SER A 449 -6.56 -11.74 6.02
CA SER A 449 -6.40 -12.14 4.61
C SER A 449 -5.12 -11.57 3.99
N TYR A 450 -4.88 -11.91 2.73
CA TYR A 450 -3.75 -11.36 1.96
C TYR A 450 -3.85 -9.83 1.81
N PHE A 451 -2.68 -9.20 1.69
CA PHE A 451 -2.50 -7.76 1.47
C PHE A 451 -1.69 -7.58 0.20
N ASP A 452 -2.37 -7.38 -0.92
CA ASP A 452 -1.73 -7.31 -2.23
C ASP A 452 -1.47 -5.87 -2.66
N LEU A 453 -0.32 -5.67 -3.27
CA LEU A 453 0.08 -4.45 -3.95
C LEU A 453 0.18 -4.78 -5.44
N GLY A 454 -0.74 -4.26 -6.25
CA GLY A 454 -0.64 -4.26 -7.71
C GLY A 454 0.28 -3.13 -8.17
N THR A 455 -0.27 -2.16 -8.90
CA THR A 455 0.42 -0.89 -9.13
C THR A 455 0.16 0.05 -7.96
N ALA A 456 0.99 -0.04 -6.91
CA ALA A 456 0.76 0.64 -5.63
C ALA A 456 2.06 0.88 -4.84
N THR A 457 1.97 1.73 -3.82
CA THR A 457 3.07 2.03 -2.90
C THR A 457 2.72 1.65 -1.47
N LEU A 458 3.63 0.99 -0.76
CA LEU A 458 3.62 0.82 0.70
C LEU A 458 4.72 1.68 1.32
N ASP A 459 4.35 2.60 2.21
CA ASP A 459 5.27 3.52 2.89
C ASP A 459 5.09 3.41 4.41
N MET A 460 6.04 2.77 5.07
CA MET A 460 6.00 2.52 6.51
C MET A 460 7.15 3.23 7.23
N ASN A 461 6.82 3.97 8.28
CA ASN A 461 7.79 4.64 9.15
C ASN A 461 7.37 4.49 10.61
N SER A 462 8.07 3.66 11.37
CA SER A 462 7.67 3.31 12.74
C SER A 462 6.25 2.74 12.83
N GLY A 463 5.77 2.06 11.79
CA GLY A 463 4.42 1.48 11.69
C GLY A 463 4.41 -0.04 11.65
N PHE A 464 3.23 -0.63 11.84
CA PHE A 464 3.03 -2.08 11.90
C PHE A 464 2.01 -2.55 10.87
N LEU A 465 2.33 -3.63 10.16
CA LEU A 465 1.42 -4.33 9.26
C LEU A 465 1.43 -5.82 9.61
N THR A 466 0.25 -6.40 9.81
CA THR A 466 0.06 -7.85 9.93
C THR A 466 -0.99 -8.31 8.93
N ALA A 467 -0.58 -9.16 7.99
CA ALA A 467 -1.42 -9.70 6.94
C ALA A 467 -1.47 -11.23 6.99
N ALA A 468 -2.65 -11.75 6.66
CA ALA A 468 -3.04 -13.14 6.61
C ALA A 468 -2.98 -13.89 7.95
N THR A 469 -3.66 -15.03 8.01
CA THR A 469 -3.45 -16.08 9.03
C THR A 469 -2.52 -17.15 8.48
N THR A 470 -1.66 -17.73 9.31
CA THR A 470 -0.74 -18.80 8.92
C THR A 470 -1.43 -19.91 8.13
N GLY A 471 -0.85 -20.27 6.98
CA GLY A 471 -1.39 -21.30 6.06
C GLY A 471 -2.46 -20.80 5.09
N GLY A 472 -2.74 -19.50 5.05
CA GLY A 472 -3.63 -18.87 4.07
C GLY A 472 -2.96 -18.61 2.71
N ILE A 473 -3.54 -17.70 1.94
CA ILE A 473 -3.00 -17.28 0.64
C ILE A 473 -1.85 -16.28 0.88
N ALA A 474 -0.72 -16.49 0.19
CA ALA A 474 0.42 -15.58 0.21
C ALA A 474 0.03 -14.21 -0.36
N SER A 475 0.61 -13.15 0.19
CA SER A 475 0.43 -11.80 -0.35
C SER A 475 1.35 -11.56 -1.54
N ASP A 476 0.95 -10.64 -2.41
CA ASP A 476 1.62 -10.36 -3.67
C ASP A 476 2.02 -8.89 -3.80
N TRP A 477 3.28 -8.63 -4.15
CA TRP A 477 3.78 -7.31 -4.56
C TRP A 477 4.10 -7.36 -6.05
N GLY A 478 3.39 -6.57 -6.85
CA GLY A 478 3.62 -6.40 -8.28
C GLY A 478 3.65 -7.73 -9.03
N ARG A 479 2.76 -8.68 -8.70
CA ARG A 479 2.82 -10.08 -9.17
C ARG A 479 2.89 -10.19 -10.70
N SER A 480 2.04 -9.46 -11.40
CA SER A 480 1.77 -9.65 -12.83
C SER A 480 2.56 -8.69 -13.71
N SER A 481 2.75 -9.06 -14.98
CA SER A 481 3.33 -8.17 -15.98
C SER A 481 2.56 -6.84 -16.08
N GLY A 482 3.29 -5.74 -16.28
CA GLY A 482 2.74 -4.39 -16.33
C GLY A 482 2.43 -3.75 -14.97
N THR A 483 2.57 -4.47 -13.86
CA THR A 483 2.41 -3.90 -12.51
C THR A 483 3.74 -3.40 -11.94
N SER A 484 3.69 -2.30 -11.16
CA SER A 484 4.86 -1.72 -10.50
C SER A 484 4.55 -1.40 -9.04
N THR A 485 5.27 -2.04 -8.12
CA THR A 485 5.14 -1.82 -6.68
C THR A 485 6.38 -1.16 -6.11
N THR A 486 6.18 -0.21 -5.20
CA THR A 486 7.24 0.31 -4.33
C THR A 486 6.90 0.04 -2.87
N ALA A 487 7.83 -0.51 -2.10
CA ALA A 487 7.66 -0.74 -0.67
C ALA A 487 8.86 -0.20 0.11
N THR A 488 8.61 0.73 1.04
CA THR A 488 9.65 1.33 1.88
C THR A 488 9.30 1.14 3.34
N LEU A 489 10.18 0.47 4.09
CA LEU A 489 10.07 0.28 5.53
C LEU A 489 11.26 0.93 6.23
N THR A 490 10.98 1.82 7.17
CA THR A 490 11.99 2.65 7.86
C THR A 490 11.71 2.76 9.36
N ASN A 491 12.72 3.15 10.12
CA ASN A 491 12.62 3.52 11.55
C ASN A 491 11.90 2.46 12.39
N ASN A 492 12.42 1.23 12.41
CA ASN A 492 11.84 0.09 13.14
C ASN A 492 10.40 -0.30 12.72
N ALA A 493 9.92 0.15 11.55
CA ALA A 493 8.66 -0.36 11.00
C ALA A 493 8.70 -1.89 10.82
N ARG A 494 7.57 -2.55 10.98
CA ARG A 494 7.46 -4.01 10.84
C ARG A 494 6.28 -4.42 9.98
N ALA A 495 6.53 -5.09 8.86
CA ALA A 495 5.52 -5.79 8.09
C ALA A 495 5.65 -7.30 8.29
N THR A 496 4.53 -7.97 8.61
CA THR A 496 4.45 -9.42 8.81
C THR A 496 3.40 -10.01 7.88
N TYR A 497 3.82 -10.94 7.03
CA TYR A 497 2.99 -11.70 6.10
C TYR A 497 2.97 -13.16 6.53
N ASN A 498 1.91 -13.58 7.23
CA ASN A 498 1.86 -14.89 7.89
C ASN A 498 1.71 -16.08 6.93
N SER A 499 1.30 -15.83 5.69
CA SER A 499 1.11 -16.85 4.64
C SER A 499 2.17 -16.78 3.54
N GLY A 500 3.19 -15.96 3.74
CA GLY A 500 4.26 -15.72 2.79
C GLY A 500 4.02 -14.51 1.91
N LEU A 501 5.07 -14.17 1.16
CA LEU A 501 5.12 -13.01 0.29
C LEU A 501 5.77 -13.37 -1.04
N ARG A 502 5.17 -12.89 -2.14
CA ARG A 502 5.70 -13.06 -3.50
C ARG A 502 5.88 -11.69 -4.13
N MET A 503 7.07 -11.41 -4.66
CA MET A 503 7.40 -10.16 -5.34
C MET A 503 7.62 -10.43 -6.81
N SER A 504 6.74 -9.90 -7.66
CA SER A 504 6.87 -9.97 -9.12
C SER A 504 7.07 -11.37 -9.69
N GLU A 505 6.40 -12.37 -9.11
CA GLU A 505 6.52 -13.78 -9.50
C GLU A 505 6.19 -14.04 -10.97
N LEU A 506 5.22 -13.31 -11.54
CA LEU A 506 4.70 -13.50 -12.90
C LEU A 506 5.08 -12.36 -13.86
N GLY A 507 6.09 -11.55 -13.55
CA GLY A 507 6.68 -10.60 -14.50
C GLY A 507 6.46 -9.11 -14.23
N GLY A 508 6.07 -8.68 -13.03
CA GLY A 508 5.99 -7.25 -12.68
C GLY A 508 7.31 -6.64 -12.21
N THR A 509 7.25 -5.43 -11.67
CA THR A 509 8.38 -4.73 -11.04
C THR A 509 8.13 -4.48 -9.56
N THR A 510 9.10 -4.78 -8.70
CA THR A 510 9.05 -4.47 -7.26
C THR A 510 10.34 -3.79 -6.81
N ASN A 511 10.20 -2.60 -6.21
CA ASN A 511 11.29 -1.90 -5.54
C ASN A 511 11.05 -1.88 -4.03
N ALA A 512 11.80 -2.68 -3.28
CA ALA A 512 11.65 -2.84 -1.84
C ALA A 512 12.89 -2.31 -1.09
N THR A 513 12.71 -1.40 -0.13
CA THR A 513 13.78 -0.89 0.74
C THR A 513 13.42 -1.09 2.20
N ILE A 514 14.24 -1.85 2.92
CA ILE A 514 14.09 -2.15 4.35
C ILE A 514 15.30 -1.57 5.08
N SER A 515 15.10 -0.56 5.92
CA SER A 515 16.21 0.17 6.53
C SER A 515 15.96 0.63 7.96
N SER A 516 17.02 1.12 8.61
CA SER A 516 16.94 1.79 9.93
C SER A 516 16.21 0.95 10.98
N GLY A 517 16.63 -0.31 11.14
CA GLY A 517 16.05 -1.27 12.09
C GLY A 517 14.70 -1.87 11.68
N ALA A 518 14.14 -1.49 10.52
CA ALA A 518 12.88 -2.03 10.05
C ALA A 518 12.95 -3.52 9.69
N ARG A 519 11.80 -4.21 9.75
CA ARG A 519 11.69 -5.67 9.60
C ARG A 519 10.59 -6.04 8.60
N LEU A 520 10.94 -6.85 7.62
CA LEU A 520 10.00 -7.56 6.74
C LEU A 520 10.01 -9.04 7.11
N VAL A 521 8.88 -9.58 7.54
CA VAL A 521 8.72 -10.98 7.94
C VAL A 521 7.74 -11.64 6.98
N ALA A 522 8.18 -12.68 6.27
CA ALA A 522 7.38 -13.46 5.33
C ALA A 522 7.39 -14.93 5.76
N ASN A 523 6.43 -15.33 6.57
CA ASN A 523 6.36 -16.69 7.11
C ASN A 523 5.98 -17.69 6.02
N GLY A 524 6.55 -18.89 6.05
CA GLY A 524 6.39 -19.96 5.08
C GLY A 524 7.26 -19.79 3.83
N LEU A 525 7.22 -18.63 3.19
CA LEU A 525 7.93 -18.38 1.92
C LEU A 525 8.14 -16.89 1.66
N LEU A 526 9.32 -16.55 1.14
CA LEU A 526 9.56 -15.33 0.38
C LEU A 526 10.04 -15.71 -1.02
N THR A 527 9.27 -15.38 -2.05
CA THR A 527 9.70 -15.56 -3.46
C THR A 527 9.82 -14.20 -4.12
N THR A 528 10.91 -13.99 -4.84
CA THR A 528 11.15 -12.77 -5.64
C THR A 528 11.50 -13.15 -7.07
N GLY A 529 10.92 -12.46 -8.04
CA GLY A 529 11.10 -12.75 -9.46
C GLY A 529 10.49 -14.07 -9.92
N GLY A 530 10.80 -14.49 -11.15
CA GLY A 530 10.35 -15.78 -11.72
C GLY A 530 9.82 -15.68 -13.16
N GLY A 531 9.10 -14.61 -13.47
CA GLY A 531 8.59 -14.32 -14.82
C GLY A 531 9.66 -13.73 -15.73
N ALA A 532 9.47 -13.83 -17.05
CA ALA A 532 10.43 -13.35 -18.04
C ALA A 532 10.71 -11.84 -17.96
N THR A 533 9.72 -11.05 -17.52
CA THR A 533 9.81 -9.59 -17.37
C THR A 533 9.94 -9.15 -15.91
N SER A 534 10.18 -10.09 -14.99
CA SER A 534 10.30 -9.78 -13.56
C SER A 534 11.50 -8.87 -13.32
N ASN A 535 11.31 -7.83 -12.51
CA ASN A 535 12.37 -6.95 -12.06
C ASN A 535 12.19 -6.63 -10.58
N VAL A 536 13.00 -7.25 -9.71
CA VAL A 536 12.94 -7.03 -8.27
C VAL A 536 14.24 -6.41 -7.79
N THR A 537 14.14 -5.24 -7.17
CA THR A 537 15.23 -4.63 -6.40
C THR A 537 14.88 -4.71 -4.92
N LEU A 538 15.66 -5.47 -4.14
CA LEU A 538 15.50 -5.59 -2.69
C LEU A 538 16.73 -5.02 -1.98
N ILE A 539 16.59 -3.88 -1.32
CA ILE A 539 17.65 -3.21 -0.57
C ILE A 539 17.39 -3.40 0.92
N VAL A 540 18.31 -4.04 1.63
CA VAL A 540 18.28 -4.22 3.08
C VAL A 540 19.46 -3.44 3.67
N ASN A 541 19.19 -2.21 4.10
CA ASN A 541 20.20 -1.23 4.54
C ASN A 541 20.03 -0.93 6.04
N GLY A 542 20.68 -1.73 6.90
CA GLY A 542 20.47 -1.69 8.36
C GLY A 542 19.08 -2.17 8.82
N GLY A 543 18.32 -2.81 7.94
CA GLY A 543 17.05 -3.49 8.24
C GLY A 543 17.19 -5.01 8.28
N ARG A 544 16.07 -5.72 8.37
CA ARG A 544 16.04 -7.20 8.36
C ARG A 544 14.89 -7.76 7.52
N VAL A 545 15.21 -8.79 6.73
CA VAL A 545 14.24 -9.64 6.03
C VAL A 545 14.29 -11.03 6.65
N GLU A 546 13.13 -11.60 7.00
CA GLU A 546 13.01 -12.86 7.73
C GLU A 546 11.98 -13.78 7.07
N SER A 547 12.30 -15.06 6.95
CA SER A 547 11.36 -16.14 6.64
C SER A 547 11.71 -17.37 7.48
N ASP A 548 10.72 -18.03 8.06
CA ASP A 548 10.87 -19.35 8.71
C ASP A 548 10.82 -20.51 7.70
N GLY A 549 10.62 -20.19 6.41
CA GLY A 549 10.70 -21.14 5.31
C GLY A 549 11.77 -20.74 4.29
N THR A 550 11.49 -20.99 3.01
CA THR A 550 12.47 -20.73 1.94
C THR A 550 12.44 -19.26 1.52
N VAL A 551 13.62 -18.68 1.27
CA VAL A 551 13.78 -17.43 0.54
C VAL A 551 14.31 -17.75 -0.84
N THR A 552 13.51 -17.54 -1.86
CA THR A 552 13.88 -17.76 -3.26
C THR A 552 14.08 -16.41 -3.96
N LEU A 553 15.32 -16.17 -4.38
CA LEU A 553 15.71 -15.07 -5.26
C LEU A 553 15.77 -15.63 -6.68
N ALA A 554 14.66 -15.60 -7.41
CA ALA A 554 14.58 -16.13 -8.76
C ALA A 554 15.04 -15.10 -9.80
N ARG A 555 14.92 -15.46 -11.09
CA ARG A 555 15.29 -14.59 -12.22
C ARG A 555 14.74 -13.17 -12.08
N GLY A 556 15.56 -12.18 -12.47
CA GLY A 556 15.20 -10.77 -12.42
C GLY A 556 15.36 -10.13 -11.04
N THR A 557 15.91 -10.85 -10.07
CA THR A 557 16.10 -10.35 -8.70
C THR A 557 17.51 -9.83 -8.48
N THR A 558 17.60 -8.62 -7.93
CA THR A 558 18.83 -8.06 -7.34
C THR A 558 18.55 -7.71 -5.88
N ALA A 559 19.23 -8.40 -4.97
CA ALA A 559 19.15 -8.16 -3.53
C ALA A 559 20.50 -7.65 -2.98
N THR A 560 20.47 -6.66 -2.10
CA THR A 560 21.68 -6.10 -1.46
C THR A 560 21.47 -5.95 0.04
N LEU A 561 22.39 -6.52 0.83
CA LEU A 561 22.46 -6.35 2.28
C LEU A 561 23.64 -5.41 2.58
N SER A 562 23.39 -4.31 3.28
CA SER A 562 24.39 -3.30 3.60
C SER A 562 24.16 -2.66 4.96
N ASN A 563 25.20 -2.03 5.53
CA ASN A 563 25.16 -1.31 6.80
C ASN A 563 24.47 -2.08 7.93
N ALA A 564 24.94 -3.30 8.23
CA ALA A 564 24.32 -4.23 9.17
C ALA A 564 22.94 -4.78 8.75
N GLY A 565 22.61 -4.69 7.47
CA GLY A 565 21.43 -5.32 6.88
C GLY A 565 21.49 -6.85 6.94
N ARG A 566 20.36 -7.49 7.24
CA ARG A 566 20.29 -8.94 7.43
C ARG A 566 19.18 -9.60 6.62
N LEU A 567 19.49 -10.70 5.96
CA LEU A 567 18.49 -11.62 5.38
C LEU A 567 18.57 -12.95 6.13
N GLN A 568 17.42 -13.47 6.57
CA GLN A 568 17.33 -14.75 7.23
C GLN A 568 16.26 -15.64 6.59
N GLY A 569 16.61 -16.90 6.35
CA GLY A 569 15.71 -17.93 5.85
C GLY A 569 16.06 -19.30 6.42
N ARG A 570 15.10 -20.23 6.43
CA ARG A 570 15.42 -21.65 6.67
C ARG A 570 16.30 -22.18 5.55
N SER A 571 15.91 -21.89 4.32
CA SER A 571 16.73 -22.14 3.13
C SER A 571 16.78 -20.87 2.28
N VAL A 572 17.90 -20.63 1.60
CA VAL A 572 18.05 -19.51 0.66
C VAL A 572 18.52 -20.05 -0.68
N VAL A 573 17.75 -19.75 -1.72
CA VAL A 573 17.99 -20.22 -3.07
C VAL A 573 18.11 -19.02 -4.00
N LEU A 574 19.24 -18.89 -4.67
CA LEU A 574 19.36 -18.04 -5.86
C LEU A 574 19.06 -18.92 -7.06
N ASP A 575 17.94 -18.68 -7.74
CA ASP A 575 17.53 -19.44 -8.93
C ASP A 575 17.65 -18.59 -10.19
N GLY A 576 18.78 -18.78 -10.87
CA GLY A 576 19.15 -18.16 -12.12
C GLY A 576 19.14 -19.14 -13.29
N SER A 577 18.40 -20.24 -13.17
CA SER A 577 18.22 -21.25 -14.23
C SER A 577 17.73 -20.67 -15.56
N SER A 578 17.16 -19.47 -15.52
CA SER A 578 16.36 -18.91 -16.61
C SER A 578 16.42 -17.37 -16.69
N GLY A 579 17.44 -16.78 -16.05
CA GLY A 579 17.75 -15.35 -16.04
C GLY A 579 18.67 -15.02 -14.85
N ALA A 580 19.17 -13.79 -14.75
CA ALA A 580 20.09 -13.44 -13.67
C ALA A 580 19.38 -13.38 -12.30
N SER A 581 20.04 -13.87 -11.26
CA SER A 581 19.67 -13.68 -9.85
C SER A 581 20.92 -13.27 -9.06
N ARG A 582 20.85 -12.18 -8.31
CA ARG A 582 22.01 -11.61 -7.62
C ARG A 582 21.71 -11.30 -6.16
N LEU A 583 22.59 -11.73 -5.27
CA LEU A 583 22.62 -11.33 -3.87
C LEU A 583 23.99 -10.78 -3.53
N THR A 584 24.04 -9.55 -3.02
CA THR A 584 25.27 -8.94 -2.49
C THR A 584 25.15 -8.76 -0.98
N VAL A 585 26.14 -9.22 -0.23
CA VAL A 585 26.30 -8.99 1.20
C VAL A 585 27.55 -8.13 1.39
N SER A 586 27.36 -6.86 1.73
CA SER A 586 28.44 -5.88 1.78
C SER A 586 28.47 -5.10 3.08
N GLY A 587 29.65 -4.89 3.65
CA GLY A 587 29.82 -4.07 4.84
C GLY A 587 29.81 -4.89 6.14
N VAL A 588 30.60 -4.44 7.10
CA VAL A 588 30.70 -5.06 8.43
C VAL A 588 29.32 -5.16 9.10
N GLY A 589 29.01 -6.33 9.62
CA GLY A 589 27.75 -6.65 10.29
C GLY A 589 26.61 -7.04 9.35
N SER A 590 26.73 -6.82 8.04
CA SER A 590 25.75 -7.30 7.08
C SER A 590 25.84 -8.82 6.95
N THR A 591 24.69 -9.50 7.07
CA THR A 591 24.67 -10.95 7.23
C THR A 591 23.59 -11.61 6.39
N LEU A 592 23.97 -12.62 5.60
CA LEU A 592 23.07 -13.68 5.14
C LEU A 592 23.09 -14.82 6.17
N ALA A 593 21.98 -15.08 6.83
CA ALA A 593 21.89 -16.14 7.85
C ALA A 593 20.91 -17.24 7.43
N VAL A 594 21.39 -18.48 7.39
CA VAL A 594 20.61 -19.58 6.82
C VAL A 594 20.69 -20.80 7.73
N ASP A 595 19.53 -21.38 8.05
CA ASP A 595 19.49 -22.45 9.05
C ASP A 595 19.76 -23.84 8.46
N GLN A 596 19.26 -24.12 7.25
CA GLN A 596 19.35 -25.43 6.59
C GLN A 596 20.16 -25.42 5.29
N SER A 597 19.79 -24.66 4.27
CA SER A 597 20.50 -24.80 2.98
C SER A 597 20.67 -23.51 2.20
N VAL A 598 21.86 -23.35 1.62
CA VAL A 598 22.18 -22.31 0.64
C VAL A 598 22.38 -22.97 -0.71
N ALA A 599 21.67 -22.51 -1.73
CA ALA A 599 21.85 -22.99 -3.09
C ALA A 599 22.00 -21.81 -4.06
N VAL A 600 23.12 -21.76 -4.77
CA VAL A 600 23.36 -20.80 -5.86
C VAL A 600 23.20 -21.54 -7.18
N ASN A 601 22.01 -21.51 -7.77
CA ASN A 601 21.62 -22.36 -8.88
C ASN A 601 21.57 -21.63 -10.22
N GLY A 602 22.18 -22.20 -11.25
CA GLY A 602 22.19 -21.69 -12.61
C GLY A 602 23.36 -20.74 -12.89
N PRO A 603 23.82 -20.67 -14.15
CA PRO A 603 25.07 -20.01 -14.52
C PRO A 603 25.05 -18.48 -14.34
N LEU A 604 23.86 -17.89 -14.23
CA LEU A 604 23.68 -16.44 -14.04
C LEU A 604 23.35 -16.06 -12.60
N SER A 605 23.35 -17.03 -11.67
CA SER A 605 23.20 -16.76 -10.24
C SER A 605 24.53 -16.36 -9.64
N VAL A 606 24.55 -15.24 -8.92
CA VAL A 606 25.75 -14.73 -8.26
C VAL A 606 25.46 -14.35 -6.82
N LEU A 607 26.18 -14.98 -5.89
CA LEU A 607 26.30 -14.53 -4.51
C LEU A 607 27.63 -13.80 -4.36
N THR A 608 27.58 -12.52 -3.98
CA THR A 608 28.78 -11.71 -3.72
C THR A 608 28.84 -11.34 -2.25
N VAL A 609 30.01 -11.54 -1.63
CA VAL A 609 30.29 -11.17 -0.24
C VAL A 609 31.50 -10.25 -0.24
N THR A 610 31.39 -9.06 0.35
CA THR A 610 32.48 -8.09 0.26
C THR A 610 32.54 -7.13 1.44
N SER A 611 33.71 -6.49 1.64
CA SER A 611 33.88 -5.37 2.57
C SER A 611 33.45 -5.71 4.01
N GLY A 612 33.81 -6.89 4.50
CA GLY A 612 33.46 -7.42 5.81
C GLY A 612 32.04 -8.02 5.93
N GLY A 613 31.34 -8.25 4.81
CA GLY A 613 30.08 -8.97 4.78
C GLY A 613 30.23 -10.44 5.21
N LEU A 614 29.18 -11.03 5.78
CA LEU A 614 29.19 -12.41 6.28
C LEU A 614 28.06 -13.25 5.71
N VAL A 615 28.38 -14.44 5.23
CA VAL A 615 27.41 -15.53 5.03
C VAL A 615 27.57 -16.53 6.16
N ASN A 616 26.59 -16.59 7.06
CA ASN A 616 26.52 -17.59 8.13
C ASN A 616 25.52 -18.67 7.72
N ALA A 617 26.01 -19.72 7.09
CA ALA A 617 25.20 -20.72 6.41
C ALA A 617 25.07 -22.03 7.20
N VAL A 618 23.91 -22.66 7.06
CA VAL A 618 23.61 -24.03 7.53
C VAL A 618 23.83 -24.20 9.03
N THR A 619 23.30 -23.32 9.85
CA THR A 619 23.55 -23.30 11.31
C THR A 619 23.10 -24.57 12.06
N THR A 620 22.28 -25.43 11.46
CA THR A 620 21.70 -26.63 12.10
C THR A 620 22.41 -27.98 11.80
N GLY A 621 23.56 -27.96 11.11
CA GLY A 621 24.45 -29.13 10.96
C GLY A 621 23.99 -30.26 10.00
N ALA A 622 22.71 -30.30 9.62
CA ALA A 622 22.13 -31.33 8.72
C ALA A 622 21.79 -30.80 7.31
N GLY A 623 22.49 -29.77 6.84
CA GLY A 623 22.13 -29.07 5.61
C GLY A 623 23.26 -28.99 4.57
N SER A 624 23.07 -28.15 3.55
CA SER A 624 23.99 -28.09 2.40
C SER A 624 24.27 -26.66 1.94
N PHE A 625 25.48 -26.44 1.43
CA PHE A 625 25.83 -25.26 0.65
C PHE A 625 26.28 -25.72 -0.73
N THR A 626 25.44 -25.50 -1.75
CA THR A 626 25.72 -25.88 -3.14
C THR A 626 25.93 -24.67 -4.05
N VAL A 627 26.93 -24.76 -4.93
CA VAL A 627 27.29 -23.72 -5.89
C VAL A 627 27.25 -24.29 -7.31
N ASN A 628 26.21 -23.95 -8.06
CA ASN A 628 26.06 -24.26 -9.49
C ASN A 628 26.10 -22.99 -10.37
N GLY A 629 26.18 -21.81 -9.75
CA GLY A 629 26.43 -20.51 -10.36
C GLY A 629 27.78 -19.96 -9.87
N ALA A 630 27.82 -18.73 -9.38
CA ALA A 630 29.05 -18.12 -8.86
C ALA A 630 28.91 -17.65 -7.40
N VAL A 631 29.96 -17.90 -6.60
CA VAL A 631 30.16 -17.31 -5.28
C VAL A 631 31.46 -16.51 -5.29
N ASN A 632 31.36 -15.20 -5.08
CA ASN A 632 32.50 -14.27 -5.15
C ASN A 632 32.71 -13.60 -3.80
N LEU A 633 33.90 -13.75 -3.22
CA LEU A 633 34.31 -13.10 -1.98
C LEU A 633 35.43 -12.10 -2.28
N VAL A 634 35.27 -10.86 -1.81
CA VAL A 634 36.28 -9.80 -1.91
C VAL A 634 36.35 -9.08 -0.57
N ASP A 635 37.30 -9.47 0.28
CA ASP A 635 37.34 -9.08 1.70
C ASP A 635 36.02 -9.44 2.41
N GLY A 636 35.54 -10.67 2.24
CA GLY A 636 34.28 -11.14 2.80
C GLY A 636 34.37 -12.56 3.33
N ASP A 637 33.42 -12.94 4.21
CA ASP A 637 33.50 -14.19 4.96
C ASP A 637 32.32 -15.13 4.66
N VAL A 638 32.60 -16.43 4.60
CA VAL A 638 31.59 -17.49 4.60
C VAL A 638 31.90 -18.47 5.73
N GLN A 639 30.89 -18.83 6.52
CA GLN A 639 31.02 -19.80 7.61
C GLN A 639 29.95 -20.89 7.53
N THR A 640 30.37 -22.13 7.77
CA THR A 640 29.49 -23.29 7.97
C THR A 640 29.86 -24.03 9.27
N PRO A 641 28.93 -24.79 9.89
CA PRO A 641 29.29 -25.72 10.95
C PRO A 641 30.25 -26.81 10.47
N VAL A 642 30.92 -27.47 11.42
CA VAL A 642 31.74 -28.65 11.13
C VAL A 642 30.87 -29.74 10.52
N GLY A 643 31.37 -30.38 9.45
CA GLY A 643 30.65 -31.43 8.71
C GLY A 643 29.79 -30.93 7.55
N VAL A 644 29.68 -29.61 7.34
CA VAL A 644 29.00 -29.03 6.18
C VAL A 644 30.02 -28.35 5.27
N ALA A 645 30.23 -28.92 4.08
CA ALA A 645 31.11 -28.36 3.07
C ALA A 645 30.39 -27.38 2.14
N ILE A 646 31.14 -26.41 1.62
CA ILE A 646 30.76 -25.64 0.43
C ILE A 646 31.14 -26.48 -0.78
N THR A 647 30.14 -26.93 -1.54
CA THR A 647 30.35 -27.81 -2.70
C THR A 647 30.00 -27.09 -3.98
N SER A 648 30.98 -26.87 -4.86
CA SER A 648 30.72 -26.43 -6.24
C SER A 648 30.58 -27.61 -7.18
N SER A 649 29.65 -27.52 -8.13
CA SER A 649 29.57 -28.47 -9.25
C SER A 649 30.51 -28.07 -10.37
N SER A 650 30.58 -28.88 -11.44
CA SER A 650 31.40 -28.60 -12.63
C SER A 650 31.04 -27.33 -13.39
N THR A 651 29.84 -26.77 -13.18
CA THR A 651 29.46 -25.45 -13.71
C THR A 651 29.52 -24.35 -12.66
N GLY A 652 29.83 -24.71 -11.41
CA GLY A 652 29.97 -23.78 -10.30
C GLY A 652 31.34 -23.13 -10.26
N ALA A 653 31.36 -21.86 -9.86
CA ALA A 653 32.58 -21.09 -9.64
C ALA A 653 32.62 -20.53 -8.21
N ILE A 654 33.76 -20.69 -7.55
CA ILE A 654 34.05 -20.03 -6.27
C ILE A 654 35.31 -19.19 -6.48
N SER A 655 35.23 -17.89 -6.21
CA SER A 655 36.38 -16.99 -6.24
C SER A 655 36.47 -16.26 -4.91
N ALA A 656 37.59 -16.38 -4.22
CA ALA A 656 37.83 -15.70 -2.96
C ALA A 656 39.14 -14.93 -3.00
N THR A 657 39.05 -13.64 -2.71
CA THR A 657 40.18 -12.71 -2.90
C THR A 657 40.34 -11.74 -1.73
N SER A 658 41.48 -11.05 -1.68
CA SER A 658 41.65 -9.84 -0.85
C SER A 658 41.39 -10.07 0.66
N GLY A 659 41.94 -11.13 1.25
CA GLY A 659 41.79 -11.44 2.68
C GLY A 659 40.51 -12.18 3.05
N SER A 660 39.69 -12.59 2.07
CA SER A 660 38.45 -13.34 2.31
C SER A 660 38.70 -14.66 3.06
N GLU A 661 37.78 -15.03 3.94
CA GLU A 661 37.87 -16.26 4.73
C GLU A 661 36.69 -17.22 4.48
N LEU A 662 37.01 -18.44 4.04
CA LEU A 662 36.09 -19.57 4.02
C LEU A 662 36.29 -20.42 5.28
N ARG A 663 35.42 -20.21 6.26
CA ARG A 663 35.36 -20.96 7.53
C ARG A 663 34.57 -22.26 7.37
N ALA A 664 34.95 -23.06 6.37
CA ALA A 664 34.25 -24.26 5.95
C ALA A 664 35.22 -25.26 5.30
N ASP A 665 34.78 -26.52 5.16
CA ASP A 665 35.39 -27.41 4.17
C ASP A 665 34.93 -26.95 2.77
N VAL A 666 35.82 -26.99 1.79
CA VAL A 666 35.52 -26.62 0.41
C VAL A 666 35.78 -27.83 -0.49
N VAL A 667 34.77 -28.18 -1.29
CA VAL A 667 34.84 -29.26 -2.25
C VAL A 667 34.53 -28.67 -3.62
N SER A 668 35.51 -28.68 -4.52
CA SER A 668 35.36 -28.14 -5.86
C SER A 668 35.30 -29.22 -6.91
N ASP A 669 34.19 -29.29 -7.65
CA ASP A 669 34.06 -30.08 -8.87
C ASP A 669 34.21 -29.19 -10.14
N GLY A 670 34.40 -27.88 -9.97
CA GLY A 670 34.41 -26.87 -11.04
C GLY A 670 35.56 -25.86 -10.90
N TYR A 671 35.27 -24.58 -11.11
CA TYR A 671 36.28 -23.51 -11.09
C TYR A 671 36.48 -22.94 -9.69
N LEU A 672 37.74 -22.85 -9.25
CA LEU A 672 38.11 -22.30 -7.94
C LEU A 672 39.28 -21.31 -8.05
N GLU A 673 39.10 -20.11 -7.52
CA GLU A 673 40.16 -19.10 -7.35
C GLU A 673 40.34 -18.74 -5.87
N LEU A 674 41.59 -18.76 -5.41
CA LEU A 674 41.97 -18.36 -4.07
C LEU A 674 43.15 -17.40 -4.16
N TYR A 675 42.91 -16.10 -3.97
CA TYR A 675 43.94 -15.06 -4.10
C TYR A 675 44.08 -14.23 -2.82
N GLY A 676 45.15 -14.47 -2.05
CA GLY A 676 45.33 -13.85 -0.74
C GLY A 676 44.17 -14.18 0.22
N SER A 677 43.62 -15.39 0.11
CA SER A 677 42.43 -15.84 0.84
C SER A 677 42.71 -17.09 1.67
N THR A 678 41.84 -17.38 2.64
CA THR A 678 42.03 -18.51 3.56
C THR A 678 40.82 -19.45 3.56
N VAL A 679 41.06 -20.74 3.31
CA VAL A 679 40.13 -21.84 3.63
C VAL A 679 40.59 -22.47 4.93
N THR A 680 39.91 -22.21 6.03
CA THR A 680 40.39 -22.63 7.37
C THR A 680 40.37 -24.14 7.63
N ARG A 681 39.64 -24.90 6.81
CA ARG A 681 39.49 -26.36 6.95
C ARG A 681 39.97 -27.08 5.69
N GLY A 682 39.38 -28.21 5.32
CA GLY A 682 39.84 -29.00 4.19
C GLY A 682 39.44 -28.40 2.84
N LEU A 683 40.38 -28.41 1.91
CA LEU A 683 40.15 -28.18 0.48
C LEU A 683 40.28 -29.52 -0.26
N THR A 684 39.21 -29.91 -0.97
CA THR A 684 39.18 -31.08 -1.85
C THR A 684 38.94 -30.63 -3.29
N LEU A 685 39.87 -30.92 -4.18
CA LEU A 685 39.78 -30.70 -5.62
C LEU A 685 39.37 -32.03 -6.26
N ARG A 686 38.17 -32.11 -6.80
CA ARG A 686 37.65 -33.32 -7.44
C ARG A 686 38.02 -33.41 -8.91
N SER A 687 37.88 -34.60 -9.47
CA SER A 687 38.07 -34.89 -10.90
C SER A 687 37.42 -33.83 -11.79
N GLY A 688 38.21 -33.25 -12.71
CA GLY A 688 37.76 -32.21 -13.65
C GLY A 688 37.74 -30.78 -13.10
N SER A 689 38.07 -30.56 -11.83
CA SER A 689 38.17 -29.21 -11.27
C SER A 689 39.40 -28.44 -11.75
N GLU A 690 39.27 -27.13 -11.85
CA GLU A 690 40.33 -26.18 -12.21
C GLU A 690 40.54 -25.21 -11.05
N THR A 691 41.74 -25.19 -10.48
CA THR A 691 42.05 -24.37 -9.30
C THR A 691 43.25 -23.46 -9.52
N PHE A 692 43.08 -22.19 -9.19
CA PHE A 692 44.14 -21.18 -9.13
C PHE A 692 44.31 -20.72 -7.68
N ALA A 693 45.55 -20.72 -7.19
CA ALA A 693 45.86 -20.30 -5.83
C ALA A 693 47.12 -19.42 -5.83
N ASP A 694 47.02 -18.23 -5.24
CA ASP A 694 48.13 -17.28 -5.07
C ASP A 694 48.04 -16.67 -3.67
N ALA A 695 49.13 -16.72 -2.91
CA ALA A 695 49.17 -16.31 -1.51
C ALA A 695 48.02 -16.90 -0.68
N ALA A 696 47.56 -18.10 -1.02
CA ALA A 696 46.39 -18.73 -0.42
C ALA A 696 46.77 -19.66 0.74
N GLN A 697 45.88 -19.77 1.72
CA GLN A 697 46.06 -20.68 2.86
C GLN A 697 44.90 -21.67 2.95
N VAL A 698 45.21 -22.95 3.18
CA VAL A 698 44.20 -24.00 3.38
C VAL A 698 44.51 -24.81 4.64
N GLY A 699 43.49 -25.38 5.29
CA GLY A 699 43.67 -26.23 6.49
C GLY A 699 44.12 -27.65 6.16
N SER A 700 43.76 -28.19 4.99
CA SER A 700 44.34 -29.39 4.37
C SER A 700 44.09 -29.38 2.88
N LEU A 701 44.86 -30.12 2.09
CA LEU A 701 44.69 -30.20 0.63
C LEU A 701 44.58 -31.66 0.19
N THR A 702 43.50 -32.00 -0.50
CA THR A 702 43.34 -33.25 -1.24
C THR A 702 43.04 -32.92 -2.70
N GLN A 703 43.92 -33.31 -3.62
CA GLN A 703 43.67 -33.24 -5.05
C GLN A 703 43.46 -34.66 -5.58
N GLU A 704 42.26 -34.94 -6.08
CA GLU A 704 41.91 -36.22 -6.69
C GLU A 704 42.54 -36.37 -8.10
N ALA A 705 42.48 -37.59 -8.64
CA ALA A 705 42.87 -37.84 -10.02
C ALA A 705 42.04 -36.97 -10.99
N ASP A 706 42.68 -36.51 -12.07
CA ASP A 706 42.09 -35.61 -13.09
C ASP A 706 41.68 -34.21 -12.62
N ALA A 707 41.97 -33.82 -11.37
CA ALA A 707 41.87 -32.43 -10.93
C ALA A 707 43.13 -31.64 -11.34
N THR A 708 43.00 -30.37 -11.72
CA THR A 708 44.13 -29.52 -12.13
C THR A 708 44.36 -28.37 -11.15
N LEU A 709 45.58 -28.28 -10.62
CA LEU A 709 46.08 -27.12 -9.88
C LEU A 709 47.00 -26.32 -10.81
N TYR A 710 46.67 -25.06 -11.04
CA TYR A 710 47.46 -24.16 -11.88
C TYR A 710 48.48 -23.39 -11.05
N VAL A 711 49.71 -23.31 -11.57
CA VAL A 711 50.82 -22.54 -10.98
C VAL A 711 51.38 -21.61 -12.06
N ARG A 712 51.06 -20.33 -11.96
CA ARG A 712 51.57 -19.29 -12.87
C ARG A 712 52.84 -18.66 -12.33
N LEU A 713 53.85 -18.53 -13.16
CA LEU A 713 55.14 -17.91 -12.82
C LEU A 713 55.26 -16.57 -13.56
N PHE A 714 55.34 -15.47 -12.81
CA PHE A 714 55.49 -14.11 -13.34
C PHE A 714 56.93 -13.58 -13.22
N GLY A 715 57.74 -14.22 -12.38
CA GLY A 715 59.11 -13.83 -12.05
C GLY A 715 59.69 -14.72 -10.95
N ASP A 716 61.00 -14.60 -10.68
CA ASP A 716 61.73 -15.42 -9.69
C ASP A 716 61.13 -15.37 -8.27
N THR A 717 60.45 -14.26 -7.93
CA THR A 717 59.85 -14.03 -6.60
C THR A 717 58.36 -13.74 -6.66
N THR A 718 57.75 -13.84 -7.84
CA THR A 718 56.33 -13.52 -8.07
C THR A 718 55.71 -14.68 -8.84
N PHE A 719 55.09 -15.58 -8.11
CA PHE A 719 54.49 -16.81 -8.62
C PHE A 719 53.33 -17.20 -7.73
N ASP A 720 52.39 -17.94 -8.32
CA ASP A 720 51.27 -18.55 -7.59
C ASP A 720 51.81 -19.53 -6.53
N ASP A 721 51.38 -19.36 -5.28
CA ASP A 721 51.71 -20.26 -4.18
C ASP A 721 50.50 -20.63 -3.28
N LEU A 722 50.59 -21.80 -2.66
CA LEU A 722 49.60 -22.34 -1.75
C LEU A 722 50.26 -22.88 -0.49
N THR A 723 49.76 -22.46 0.68
CA THR A 723 50.23 -22.92 1.98
C THR A 723 49.16 -23.78 2.67
N VAL A 724 49.51 -25.00 3.04
CA VAL A 724 48.73 -25.86 3.93
C VAL A 724 49.16 -25.59 5.38
N THR A 725 48.21 -25.15 6.19
CA THR A 725 48.43 -24.66 7.56
C THR A 725 48.09 -25.71 8.62
N GLY A 726 48.63 -25.54 9.83
CA GLY A 726 48.30 -26.41 10.98
C GLY A 726 48.74 -27.86 10.81
N ALA A 727 48.03 -28.80 11.42
CA ALA A 727 48.35 -30.24 11.32
C ALA A 727 47.84 -30.89 10.01
N GLY A 728 47.39 -30.09 9.04
CA GLY A 728 46.89 -30.56 7.75
C GLY A 728 47.97 -31.21 6.89
N ALA A 729 47.55 -32.22 6.13
CA ALA A 729 48.38 -32.82 5.09
C ALA A 729 47.99 -32.30 3.70
N ALA A 730 48.95 -32.36 2.78
CA ALA A 730 48.72 -32.22 1.34
C ALA A 730 48.83 -33.60 0.68
N SER A 731 47.82 -33.98 -0.09
CA SER A 731 47.80 -35.18 -0.93
C SER A 731 47.45 -34.77 -2.35
N LEU A 732 48.32 -35.08 -3.31
CA LEU A 732 48.14 -34.72 -4.71
C LEU A 732 48.17 -35.96 -5.60
N ALA A 733 47.07 -36.25 -6.28
CA ALA A 733 46.95 -37.34 -7.24
C ALA A 733 46.59 -36.86 -8.66
N GLY A 734 46.42 -35.55 -8.86
CA GLY A 734 46.01 -34.94 -10.13
C GLY A 734 47.18 -34.36 -10.92
N THR A 735 46.86 -33.33 -11.71
CA THR A 735 47.82 -32.58 -12.53
C THR A 735 48.18 -31.25 -11.87
N VAL A 736 49.45 -30.92 -11.85
CA VAL A 736 49.96 -29.56 -11.61
C VAL A 736 50.34 -28.97 -12.96
N SER A 737 49.57 -28.00 -13.44
CA SER A 737 49.83 -27.33 -14.72
C SER A 737 50.57 -26.02 -14.48
N VAL A 738 51.70 -25.86 -15.15
CA VAL A 738 52.61 -24.72 -14.93
C VAL A 738 52.60 -23.85 -16.18
N SER A 739 52.46 -22.54 -16.01
CA SER A 739 52.57 -21.57 -17.11
C SER A 739 53.56 -20.44 -16.79
N LEU A 740 54.20 -19.93 -17.85
CA LEU A 740 55.02 -18.72 -17.80
C LEU A 740 54.17 -17.53 -18.25
N GLU A 741 54.01 -16.55 -17.36
CA GLU A 741 53.17 -15.38 -17.61
C GLU A 741 54.01 -14.12 -17.87
N GLY A 742 53.41 -13.11 -18.48
CA GLY A 742 54.03 -11.78 -18.61
C GLY A 742 55.33 -11.73 -19.43
N GLY A 743 55.62 -12.75 -20.25
CA GLY A 743 56.87 -12.86 -21.01
C GLY A 743 58.07 -13.31 -20.16
N TYR A 744 57.82 -13.80 -18.95
CA TYR A 744 58.86 -14.30 -18.05
C TYR A 744 59.61 -15.48 -18.68
N THR A 745 60.94 -15.42 -18.66
CA THR A 745 61.84 -16.47 -19.14
C THR A 745 62.75 -16.88 -17.98
N PRO A 746 62.50 -18.02 -17.33
CA PRO A 746 63.28 -18.47 -16.19
C PRO A 746 64.75 -18.75 -16.56
N GLU A 747 65.69 -18.34 -15.70
CA GLU A 747 67.11 -18.67 -15.82
C GLU A 747 67.48 -19.89 -14.96
N VAL A 748 68.60 -20.55 -15.30
CA VAL A 748 69.12 -21.66 -14.49
C VAL A 748 69.31 -21.27 -13.03
N GLY A 749 68.85 -22.12 -12.11
CA GLY A 749 68.88 -21.87 -10.68
C GLY A 749 67.66 -21.12 -10.12
N ALA A 750 66.75 -20.61 -10.96
CA ALA A 750 65.48 -20.08 -10.48
C ALA A 750 64.66 -21.18 -9.77
N SER A 751 64.05 -20.85 -8.63
CA SER A 751 63.34 -21.81 -7.78
C SER A 751 62.00 -21.26 -7.28
N PHE A 752 60.96 -22.07 -7.33
CA PHE A 752 59.57 -21.68 -7.05
C PHE A 752 58.97 -22.68 -6.04
N ALA A 753 58.90 -22.29 -4.77
CA ALA A 753 58.27 -23.08 -3.71
C ALA A 753 56.75 -22.87 -3.71
N PHE A 754 56.06 -23.46 -4.70
CA PHE A 754 54.65 -23.21 -4.95
C PHE A 754 53.71 -23.93 -3.96
N LEU A 755 54.17 -24.99 -3.29
CA LEU A 755 53.38 -25.67 -2.26
C LEU A 755 54.18 -25.82 -0.97
N ASN A 756 53.70 -25.17 0.09
CA ASN A 756 54.24 -25.27 1.43
C ASN A 756 53.27 -26.08 2.31
N THR A 757 53.73 -27.14 2.97
CA THR A 757 52.89 -27.99 3.85
C THR A 757 53.67 -28.50 5.05
N ASN A 758 52.98 -28.95 6.11
CA ASN A 758 53.62 -29.60 7.25
C ASN A 758 53.81 -31.11 7.04
N SER A 759 53.00 -31.71 6.16
CA SER A 759 53.11 -33.12 5.81
C SER A 759 52.61 -33.35 4.38
N PHE A 760 53.48 -33.88 3.52
CA PHE A 760 53.13 -34.31 2.17
C PHE A 760 52.92 -35.83 2.13
N VAL A 761 51.74 -36.28 1.70
CA VAL A 761 51.28 -37.67 1.82
C VAL A 761 50.77 -38.19 0.46
N ALA A 762 51.66 -38.38 -0.52
CA ALA A 762 51.35 -39.04 -1.80
C ALA A 762 52.62 -39.33 -2.64
N SER A 763 52.46 -40.07 -3.74
CA SER A 763 53.35 -40.01 -4.91
C SER A 763 53.30 -38.63 -5.55
N LEU A 764 54.33 -38.25 -6.31
CA LEU A 764 54.33 -36.96 -7.01
C LEU A 764 53.12 -36.85 -7.96
N PRO A 765 52.49 -35.66 -8.06
CA PRO A 765 51.45 -35.42 -9.06
C PRO A 765 52.04 -35.47 -10.48
N THR A 766 51.16 -35.53 -11.47
CA THR A 766 51.59 -35.33 -12.87
C THR A 766 51.88 -33.85 -13.07
N PHE A 767 53.07 -33.51 -13.58
CA PHE A 767 53.37 -32.14 -13.97
C PHE A 767 53.13 -31.94 -15.46
N ASP A 768 52.41 -30.88 -15.82
CA ASP A 768 52.22 -30.42 -17.19
C ASP A 768 52.92 -29.08 -17.40
N PHE A 769 53.99 -29.10 -18.20
CA PHE A 769 54.80 -27.92 -18.56
C PHE A 769 54.53 -27.45 -19.99
N SER A 770 53.45 -27.89 -20.64
CA SER A 770 53.14 -27.52 -22.03
C SER A 770 52.97 -26.01 -22.23
N LEU A 771 52.59 -25.29 -21.17
CA LEU A 771 52.46 -23.83 -21.14
C LEU A 771 53.66 -23.11 -20.48
N ALA A 772 54.70 -23.86 -20.10
CA ALA A 772 55.91 -23.35 -19.47
C ALA A 772 57.16 -23.88 -20.18
N THR A 773 57.28 -23.61 -21.48
CA THR A 773 58.44 -24.06 -22.26
C THR A 773 59.69 -23.26 -21.89
N LEU A 774 60.77 -23.97 -21.53
CA LEU A 774 62.05 -23.37 -21.20
C LEU A 774 62.93 -23.17 -22.45
N PRO A 775 63.87 -22.21 -22.42
CA PRO A 775 64.93 -22.11 -23.42
C PRO A 775 65.71 -23.43 -23.60
N ALA A 776 66.26 -23.63 -24.80
CA ALA A 776 67.05 -24.82 -25.11
C ALA A 776 68.23 -24.98 -24.12
N GLY A 777 68.44 -26.21 -23.65
CA GLY A 777 69.48 -26.54 -22.67
C GLY A 777 69.03 -26.43 -21.21
N LEU A 778 67.76 -26.09 -20.93
CA LEU A 778 67.18 -26.06 -19.60
C LEU A 778 66.02 -27.07 -19.48
N SER A 779 65.82 -27.61 -18.29
CA SER A 779 64.68 -28.47 -17.96
C SER A 779 64.08 -28.09 -16.61
N TRP A 780 62.83 -28.49 -16.39
CA TRP A 780 62.17 -28.34 -15.09
C TRP A 780 62.60 -29.48 -14.16
N GLY A 781 63.25 -29.12 -13.06
CA GLY A 781 63.47 -30.00 -11.92
C GLY A 781 62.32 -29.88 -10.93
N VAL A 782 61.69 -31.00 -10.58
CA VAL A 782 60.69 -31.06 -9.51
C VAL A 782 61.40 -31.41 -8.21
N THR A 783 61.34 -30.51 -7.23
CA THR A 783 61.86 -30.76 -5.88
C THR A 783 60.71 -31.15 -4.97
N SER A 784 60.81 -32.32 -4.34
CA SER A 784 59.84 -32.79 -3.36
C SER A 784 60.48 -32.99 -1.99
N GLY A 785 59.85 -32.49 -0.95
CA GLY A 785 60.23 -32.72 0.44
C GLY A 785 59.05 -33.11 1.31
N PRO A 786 59.28 -33.54 2.57
CA PRO A 786 58.20 -33.86 3.50
C PRO A 786 57.28 -32.66 3.80
N THR A 787 57.75 -31.45 3.50
CA THR A 787 57.07 -30.18 3.82
C THR A 787 56.71 -29.35 2.58
N GLY A 788 56.72 -29.92 1.37
CA GLY A 788 56.34 -29.14 0.18
C GLY A 788 56.80 -29.68 -1.15
N LEU A 789 56.34 -28.99 -2.19
CA LEU A 789 56.78 -29.15 -3.57
C LEU A 789 57.33 -27.82 -4.08
N GLY A 790 58.37 -27.91 -4.89
CA GLY A 790 58.94 -26.77 -5.59
C GLY A 790 59.35 -27.15 -7.01
N LEU A 791 59.47 -26.12 -7.84
CA LEU A 791 60.05 -26.22 -9.18
C LEU A 791 61.40 -25.53 -9.17
N ALA A 792 62.35 -26.05 -9.92
CA ALA A 792 63.63 -25.41 -10.16
C ALA A 792 63.98 -25.50 -11.64
N VAL A 793 64.65 -24.48 -12.16
CA VAL A 793 65.20 -24.52 -13.51
C VAL A 793 66.60 -25.10 -13.41
N VAL A 794 66.82 -26.25 -14.02
CA VAL A 794 68.10 -26.95 -14.00
C VAL A 794 68.65 -27.05 -15.43
N PRO A 795 69.97 -27.27 -15.60
CA PRO A 795 70.50 -27.66 -16.90
C PRO A 795 69.77 -28.91 -17.39
N ALA A 796 69.37 -28.94 -18.66
CA ALA A 796 68.82 -30.16 -19.25
C ALA A 796 69.90 -31.24 -19.21
N SER A 797 69.64 -32.34 -18.51
CA SER A 797 70.55 -33.49 -18.50
C SER A 797 70.60 -34.09 -19.90
N THR A 798 71.79 -34.36 -20.41
CA THR A 798 71.94 -35.10 -21.66
C THR A 798 71.40 -36.52 -21.41
N PRO A 799 70.44 -37.05 -22.19
CA PRO A 799 69.97 -38.41 -21.98
C PRO A 799 71.16 -39.37 -22.04
N GLY A 800 71.31 -40.23 -21.03
CA GLY A 800 72.49 -41.09 -20.89
C GLY A 800 73.60 -40.56 -19.97
N ASP A 801 73.59 -39.30 -19.56
CA ASP A 801 74.51 -38.70 -18.58
C ASP A 801 73.96 -39.00 -17.17
N PHE A 802 74.42 -40.09 -16.57
CA PHE A 802 73.94 -40.66 -15.31
C PHE A 802 74.76 -40.25 -14.10
N ASP A 803 75.98 -39.74 -14.26
CA ASP A 803 76.72 -39.11 -13.17
C ASP A 803 76.68 -37.58 -13.17
N LEU A 804 76.01 -36.99 -14.17
CA LEU A 804 75.67 -35.58 -14.29
C LEU A 804 76.92 -34.68 -14.44
N ASP A 805 77.99 -35.20 -15.02
CA ASP A 805 79.23 -34.45 -15.22
C ASP A 805 79.30 -33.70 -16.57
N GLY A 806 78.28 -33.89 -17.41
CA GLY A 806 78.05 -33.11 -18.63
C GLY A 806 78.46 -33.81 -19.92
N ASP A 807 78.94 -35.05 -19.86
CA ASP A 807 79.09 -35.93 -21.01
C ASP A 807 78.36 -37.27 -20.84
N VAL A 808 78.35 -38.09 -21.89
CA VAL A 808 77.75 -39.42 -21.88
C VAL A 808 78.83 -40.41 -22.26
N ASP A 809 79.39 -41.07 -21.25
CA ASP A 809 80.65 -41.81 -21.36
C ASP A 809 80.61 -43.15 -20.59
N GLY A 810 81.77 -43.79 -20.38
CA GLY A 810 81.83 -45.08 -19.70
C GLY A 810 81.46 -45.03 -18.21
N ALA A 811 81.59 -43.88 -17.56
CA ALA A 811 81.23 -43.66 -16.16
C ALA A 811 79.71 -43.71 -15.97
N ASP A 812 78.96 -43.16 -16.91
CA ASP A 812 77.51 -43.25 -16.93
C ASP A 812 77.02 -44.67 -17.12
N PHE A 813 77.59 -45.40 -18.08
CA PHE A 813 77.26 -46.81 -18.28
C PHE A 813 77.42 -47.61 -16.98
N LEU A 814 78.46 -47.31 -16.22
CA LEU A 814 78.74 -47.94 -14.94
C LEU A 814 77.72 -47.53 -13.86
N LYS A 815 77.21 -46.30 -13.87
CA LYS A 815 76.06 -45.90 -13.04
C LYS A 815 74.84 -46.74 -13.36
N TRP A 816 74.47 -46.85 -14.62
CA TRP A 816 73.36 -47.70 -15.06
C TRP A 816 73.56 -49.17 -14.66
N GLN A 817 74.75 -49.73 -14.89
CA GLN A 817 75.07 -51.13 -14.52
C GLN A 817 75.00 -51.39 -13.02
N ARG A 818 75.18 -50.37 -12.18
CA ARG A 818 75.03 -50.48 -10.71
C ARG A 818 73.61 -50.19 -10.23
N GLY A 819 72.68 -49.87 -11.13
CA GLY A 819 71.33 -49.45 -10.80
C GLY A 819 71.28 -48.03 -10.22
N GLU A 820 72.27 -47.20 -10.53
CA GLU A 820 72.38 -45.79 -10.10
C GLU A 820 71.87 -44.81 -11.17
N SER A 821 71.38 -45.28 -12.32
CA SER A 821 70.72 -44.43 -13.32
C SER A 821 69.30 -44.03 -12.88
N THR A 822 68.70 -43.07 -13.58
CA THR A 822 67.37 -42.49 -13.28
C THR A 822 66.29 -43.55 -13.05
N THR A 823 66.30 -44.64 -13.82
CA THR A 823 65.48 -45.84 -13.61
C THR A 823 66.38 -47.09 -13.47
N PRO A 824 66.63 -47.56 -12.23
CA PRO A 824 67.61 -48.62 -11.97
C PRO A 824 67.46 -49.86 -12.86
N PHE A 825 68.52 -50.19 -13.61
CA PHE A 825 68.60 -51.34 -14.52
C PHE A 825 67.59 -51.35 -15.68
N SER A 826 66.95 -50.23 -16.01
CA SER A 826 65.97 -50.21 -17.09
C SER A 826 66.64 -50.34 -18.46
N ALA A 827 65.93 -50.98 -19.40
CA ALA A 827 66.39 -51.03 -20.80
C ALA A 827 66.33 -49.64 -21.48
N GLY A 828 65.43 -48.75 -21.01
CA GLY A 828 65.29 -47.39 -21.54
C GLY A 828 66.51 -46.52 -21.22
N ASP A 829 66.98 -46.54 -19.97
CA ASP A 829 68.21 -45.84 -19.58
C ASP A 829 69.42 -46.36 -20.37
N LEU A 830 69.52 -47.67 -20.59
CA LEU A 830 70.57 -48.22 -21.44
C LEU A 830 70.50 -47.70 -22.88
N GLU A 831 69.29 -47.61 -23.45
CA GLU A 831 69.06 -47.09 -24.80
C GLU A 831 69.43 -45.60 -24.90
N ASP A 832 69.05 -44.81 -23.89
CA ASP A 832 69.40 -43.38 -23.79
C ASP A 832 70.92 -43.20 -23.73
N TRP A 833 71.62 -43.99 -22.91
CA TRP A 833 73.08 -44.00 -22.89
C TRP A 833 73.68 -44.40 -24.24
N GLN A 834 73.20 -45.50 -24.85
CA GLN A 834 73.69 -45.97 -26.15
C GLN A 834 73.49 -44.93 -27.27
N ALA A 835 72.36 -44.24 -27.26
CA ALA A 835 72.02 -43.25 -28.27
C ALA A 835 72.87 -41.97 -28.16
N ASN A 836 73.35 -41.66 -26.95
CA ASN A 836 74.07 -40.43 -26.67
C ASN A 836 75.54 -40.65 -26.31
N TYR A 837 76.07 -41.88 -26.33
CA TYR A 837 77.46 -42.18 -26.03
C TYR A 837 78.43 -41.65 -27.10
N GLY A 838 79.40 -40.83 -26.69
CA GLY A 838 80.50 -40.35 -27.56
C GLY A 838 80.31 -39.10 -28.47
N PRO A 839 79.32 -38.19 -28.32
CA PRO A 839 79.24 -36.96 -29.11
C PRO A 839 80.30 -35.93 -28.73
N GLY A 840 81.00 -36.10 -27.61
CA GLY A 840 82.27 -35.45 -27.32
C GLY A 840 83.38 -36.05 -28.19
N MET A 841 83.49 -35.62 -29.45
CA MET A 841 84.71 -35.87 -30.23
C MET A 841 85.90 -35.24 -29.48
N LEU A 842 86.61 -36.06 -28.71
CA LEU A 842 88.00 -35.80 -28.37
C LEU A 842 88.74 -35.67 -29.71
N THR A 843 88.97 -34.43 -30.16
CA THR A 843 90.02 -34.14 -31.13
C THR A 843 91.34 -34.54 -30.48
N ALA A 844 91.72 -35.79 -30.65
CA ALA A 844 93.06 -36.25 -30.32
C ALA A 844 94.04 -35.47 -31.19
N THR A 845 94.75 -34.51 -30.59
CA THR A 845 95.98 -33.98 -31.18
C THR A 845 96.92 -35.17 -31.37
N SER A 846 97.13 -35.60 -32.62
CA SER A 846 98.12 -36.61 -32.96
C SER A 846 99.52 -36.03 -32.75
N VAL A 847 100.02 -36.15 -31.52
CA VAL A 847 101.46 -36.03 -31.28
C VAL A 847 102.09 -37.25 -31.92
N ALA A 848 102.86 -37.05 -32.99
CA ALA A 848 103.66 -38.10 -33.61
C ALA A 848 104.58 -38.73 -32.54
N VAL A 849 104.27 -39.96 -32.13
CA VAL A 849 105.11 -40.75 -31.24
C VAL A 849 106.21 -41.41 -32.08
N PRO A 850 107.50 -41.18 -31.79
CA PRO A 850 108.59 -41.82 -32.52
C PRO A 850 108.52 -43.36 -32.42
N GLU A 851 108.62 -44.04 -33.56
CA GLU A 851 108.64 -45.50 -33.63
C GLU A 851 109.82 -46.07 -32.81
N PRO A 852 109.60 -47.15 -32.04
CA PRO A 852 110.64 -47.77 -31.22
C PRO A 852 111.78 -48.34 -32.08
N SER A 853 113.01 -48.12 -31.62
CA SER A 853 114.31 -48.51 -32.19
C SER A 853 114.56 -50.03 -32.29
N SER A 854 113.51 -50.82 -32.51
CA SER A 854 113.53 -52.28 -32.60
C SER A 854 114.35 -52.79 -33.81
N LEU A 855 114.41 -52.01 -34.89
CA LEU A 855 115.23 -52.31 -36.07
C LEU A 855 116.74 -52.07 -35.85
N VAL A 856 117.12 -51.18 -34.92
CA VAL A 856 118.54 -50.90 -34.59
C VAL A 856 119.13 -52.02 -33.73
N LEU A 857 118.34 -52.64 -32.86
CA LEU A 857 118.78 -53.80 -32.05
C LEU A 857 118.89 -55.10 -32.87
N LEU A 858 118.12 -55.27 -33.94
CA LEU A 858 118.22 -56.43 -34.85
C LEU A 858 119.46 -56.34 -35.77
N ILE A 859 119.90 -55.13 -36.12
CA ILE A 859 121.13 -54.89 -36.91
C ILE A 859 122.40 -55.05 -36.06
N LEU A 860 122.37 -54.68 -34.77
CA LEU A 860 123.51 -54.90 -33.86
C LEU A 860 123.68 -56.38 -33.46
N ALA A 861 122.60 -57.17 -33.42
CA ALA A 861 122.66 -58.61 -33.17
C ALA A 861 123.19 -59.43 -34.37
N THR A 862 123.03 -58.94 -35.60
CA THR A 862 123.50 -59.63 -36.82
C THR A 862 124.94 -59.27 -37.21
N VAL A 863 125.49 -58.15 -36.72
CA VAL A 863 126.90 -57.75 -36.96
C VAL A 863 127.86 -58.27 -35.88
N GLY A 864 127.38 -58.57 -34.66
CA GLY A 864 128.21 -59.14 -33.57
C GLY A 864 128.54 -60.63 -33.69
N GLY A 865 127.80 -61.40 -34.48
CA GLY A 865 127.98 -62.85 -34.63
C GLY A 865 129.08 -63.29 -35.61
N CYS A 866 129.64 -62.37 -36.41
CA CYS A 866 130.60 -62.71 -37.47
C CYS A 866 132.09 -62.57 -37.08
N VAL A 867 132.43 -62.28 -35.81
CA VAL A 867 133.84 -62.17 -35.36
C VAL A 867 134.11 -62.96 -34.08
N ARG A 868 134.06 -64.30 -34.16
CA ARG A 868 134.95 -65.19 -33.39
C ARG A 868 134.97 -66.61 -33.98
N ARG A 869 135.88 -66.82 -34.93
CA ARG A 869 136.31 -68.13 -35.44
C ARG A 869 137.83 -68.21 -35.33
N ARG A 870 138.34 -69.37 -34.88
CA ARG A 870 139.73 -69.88 -34.81
C ARG A 870 140.54 -69.60 -33.53
N THR A 871 140.62 -70.62 -32.67
CA THR A 871 141.70 -71.63 -32.69
C THR A 871 141.09 -73.00 -32.48
#